data_AF-A0A843C5Y3-F1
#
_entry.id   AF-A0A843C5Y3-F1
#
_cell.length_a   1.000
_cell.length_b   1.000
_cell.length_c   1.000
_cell.angle_alpha   90.00
_cell.angle_beta   90.00
_cell.angle_gamma   90.00
#
_symmetry.space_group_name_H-M   'P 1'
#
loop_
_entity.id
_entity.type
_entity.pdbx_description
1 polymer ?
#
loop_
_entity_poly.entity_id
_entity_poly.type
_entity_poly.pdbx_seq_one_letter_code
_entity_poly.pdbx_strand_id
1 'polypeptide(L)'
;MSAPPLSLEIITILLVFLGLVSLISLLYAPSKLSVQGILNIVALAVFPIAYGIWTEKKWAFYATLLLVEPLILIYPIIAAFSPHFGIEYNWISLLSFVIVGLSVVPILLSNENYGEILKARTKLQTVIKKLPIFNALFIVFGVALIIRTVLPYDTVFKDTVRFASDDAVFHMRLVENALFGNHFPSRPFFDAYTFFPHGTALHFAPLFDQIIIFATWIISLGAPTIAVMEAVGAYYPAILGALVVFPVYIIGRELYNKYAGLIAAVLVATLPGQFLSRSVIGFTDHHIAETLLSTIAVMFLVLALKRAKEELSEGDILNRLAKSPREWMKSKNFPFLCYIGVIVLLFQVMPWAWWVFISFILFLLAPLIFSFWKKPDSYLLYACLAGMALGFYLLTWYAGLFFIFIMFAYGVIHYTINGLRGERNEYICITLIPIFLISLLMLLPFLGYPFPYGISHVGSLSIGLITFSIPLLYRYLITKFSYRRDAVSEKGVKAEAHKLPQKIGNEYLCPICGKKSKGIGIVEHIKTKHSGDSETKSNRVKIKHFFAEHPELSAVKKSGIEPMHSYSPLEKIARYDFLLPLFTTIVFLGLSFVFFPSIISSFGAFTPGGTGLTIAEVHPMDLGTAWIWFTTPFFIAFFAMAILAMNIVRRNRPEELLLLVWSIIIFVAVGGLGAFGIEGIG
;
A
#
# COMPACT_ATOMS: atom_id res chain seq x y z
N MET A 1 -2.15 -20.01 51.36
CA MET A 1 -1.94 -19.46 50.00
C MET A 1 -3.15 -18.62 49.68
N SER A 2 -2.97 -17.35 49.32
CA SER A 2 -4.06 -16.52 48.79
C SER A 2 -4.54 -17.11 47.46
N ALA A 3 -5.85 -17.07 47.20
CA ALA A 3 -6.39 -17.46 45.90
C ALA A 3 -5.80 -16.55 44.81
N PRO A 4 -5.47 -17.07 43.62
CA PRO A 4 -4.95 -16.25 42.54
C PRO A 4 -6.05 -15.29 42.03
N PRO A 5 -5.68 -14.18 41.38
CA PRO A 5 -6.64 -13.28 40.76
C PRO A 5 -7.56 -14.02 39.78
N LEU A 6 -8.84 -13.62 39.70
CA LEU A 6 -9.86 -14.21 38.81
C LEU A 6 -9.38 -14.37 37.35
N SER A 7 -8.54 -13.45 36.86
CA SER A 7 -7.95 -13.54 35.52
C SER A 7 -7.04 -14.76 35.34
N LEU A 8 -6.25 -15.11 36.36
CA LEU A 8 -5.39 -16.30 36.35
C LEU A 8 -6.20 -17.59 36.50
N GLU A 9 -7.26 -17.57 37.30
CA GLU A 9 -8.19 -18.71 37.41
C GLU A 9 -8.81 -19.06 36.05
N ILE A 10 -9.31 -18.05 35.32
CA ILE A 10 -9.87 -18.22 33.98
C ILE A 10 -8.82 -18.80 33.02
N ILE A 11 -7.59 -18.27 33.03
CA ILE A 11 -6.51 -18.79 32.17
C ILE A 11 -6.19 -20.26 32.50
N THR A 12 -6.04 -20.58 33.78
CA THR A 12 -5.76 -21.95 34.22
C THR A 12 -6.87 -22.89 33.78
N ILE A 13 -8.15 -22.50 33.91
CA ILE A 13 -9.30 -23.29 33.44
C ILE A 13 -9.23 -23.51 31.92
N LEU A 14 -8.98 -22.46 31.13
CA LEU A 14 -8.88 -22.56 29.67
C LEU A 14 -7.75 -23.48 29.22
N LEU A 15 -6.58 -23.41 29.87
CA LEU A 15 -5.45 -24.29 29.57
C LEU A 15 -5.72 -25.73 29.99
N VAL A 16 -6.31 -25.95 31.16
CA VAL A 16 -6.72 -27.30 31.60
C VAL A 16 -7.75 -27.88 30.64
N PHE A 17 -8.73 -27.09 30.20
CA PHE A 17 -9.69 -27.49 29.19
C PHE A 17 -9.01 -27.94 27.89
N LEU A 18 -8.04 -27.17 27.38
CA LEU A 18 -7.26 -27.56 26.20
C LEU A 18 -6.51 -28.88 26.40
N GLY A 19 -5.90 -29.06 27.58
CA GLY A 19 -5.20 -30.28 27.95
C GLY A 19 -6.12 -31.48 28.01
N LEU A 20 -7.34 -31.33 28.56
CA LEU A 20 -8.36 -32.36 28.61
C LEU A 20 -8.86 -32.74 27.22
N VAL A 21 -9.16 -31.76 26.36
CA VAL A 21 -9.56 -32.02 24.96
C VAL A 21 -8.47 -32.79 24.22
N SER A 22 -7.21 -32.40 24.40
CA SER A 22 -6.06 -33.07 23.78
C SER A 22 -5.85 -34.49 24.32
N LEU A 23 -6.02 -34.69 25.62
CA LEU A 23 -5.94 -36.00 26.26
C LEU A 23 -7.05 -36.93 25.78
N ILE A 24 -8.30 -36.45 25.75
CA ILE A 24 -9.44 -37.20 25.23
C ILE A 24 -9.18 -37.58 23.76
N SER A 25 -8.76 -36.61 22.94
CA SER A 25 -8.43 -36.84 21.52
C SER A 25 -7.34 -37.90 21.34
N LEU A 26 -6.37 -38.00 22.26
CA LEU A 26 -5.36 -39.08 22.27
C LEU A 26 -5.91 -40.44 22.70
N LEU A 27 -6.81 -40.49 23.67
CA LEU A 27 -7.42 -41.74 24.13
C LEU A 27 -8.30 -42.38 23.05
N TYR A 28 -8.89 -41.57 22.17
CA TYR A 28 -9.65 -42.03 21.02
C TYR A 28 -8.80 -42.17 19.74
N ALA A 29 -7.50 -41.91 19.80
CA ALA A 29 -6.64 -41.96 18.62
C ALA A 29 -6.37 -43.41 18.16
N PRO A 30 -6.20 -43.65 16.85
CA PRO A 30 -5.81 -44.95 16.33
C PRO A 30 -4.41 -45.38 16.86
N SER A 31 -4.11 -46.68 16.75
CA SER A 31 -2.89 -47.28 17.32
C SER A 31 -1.57 -46.74 16.74
N LYS A 32 -1.59 -46.08 15.58
CA LYS A 32 -0.44 -45.38 15.00
C LYS A 32 -0.50 -43.90 15.33
N LEU A 33 0.62 -43.36 15.79
CA LEU A 33 0.73 -41.94 16.14
C LEU A 33 0.58 -41.07 14.88
N SER A 34 -0.57 -40.40 14.75
CA SER A 34 -0.87 -39.45 13.68
C SER A 34 -0.26 -38.06 13.95
N VAL A 35 -0.25 -37.19 12.94
CA VAL A 35 0.15 -35.76 13.11
C VAL A 35 -0.73 -35.08 14.17
N GLN A 36 -2.03 -35.36 14.19
CA GLN A 36 -2.94 -34.90 15.24
C GLN A 36 -2.55 -35.45 16.62
N GLY A 37 -2.13 -36.72 16.70
CA GLY A 37 -1.58 -37.30 17.93
C GLY A 37 -0.35 -36.55 18.44
N ILE A 38 0.60 -36.20 17.55
CA ILE A 38 1.78 -35.40 17.90
C ILE A 38 1.36 -34.02 18.43
N LEU A 39 0.44 -33.33 17.74
CA LEU A 39 -0.06 -32.02 18.18
C LEU A 39 -0.74 -32.11 19.55
N ASN A 40 -1.55 -33.14 19.78
CA ASN A 40 -2.20 -33.37 21.08
C ASN A 40 -1.17 -33.66 22.18
N ILE A 41 -0.11 -34.45 21.92
CA ILE A 41 0.96 -34.72 22.89
C ILE A 41 1.68 -33.43 23.27
N VAL A 42 2.05 -32.60 22.29
CA VAL A 42 2.67 -31.29 22.53
C VAL A 42 1.72 -30.41 23.34
N ALA A 43 0.43 -30.45 23.05
CA ALA A 43 -0.59 -29.70 23.78
C ALA A 43 -0.75 -30.16 25.24
N LEU A 44 -0.40 -31.39 25.63
CA LEU A 44 -0.42 -31.81 27.04
C LEU A 44 0.54 -30.99 27.93
N ALA A 45 1.53 -30.31 27.35
CA ALA A 45 2.39 -29.38 28.06
C ALA A 45 1.62 -28.20 28.69
N VAL A 46 0.36 -27.97 28.31
CA VAL A 46 -0.50 -26.95 28.95
C VAL A 46 -0.83 -27.26 30.41
N PHE A 47 -0.80 -28.52 30.86
CA PHE A 47 -1.04 -28.86 32.27
C PHE A 47 0.01 -28.28 33.23
N PRO A 48 1.32 -28.54 33.05
CA PRO A 48 2.34 -27.92 33.89
C PRO A 48 2.38 -26.39 33.71
N ILE A 49 2.06 -25.86 32.52
CA ILE A 49 1.94 -24.41 32.30
C ILE A 49 0.79 -23.83 33.13
N ALA A 50 -0.38 -24.46 33.14
CA ALA A 50 -1.55 -24.03 33.89
C ALA A 50 -1.26 -23.98 35.41
N TYR A 51 -0.54 -24.98 35.93
CA TYR A 51 -0.06 -24.97 37.32
C TYR A 51 0.97 -23.86 37.57
N GLY A 52 1.88 -23.63 36.63
CA GLY A 52 2.86 -22.55 36.71
C GLY A 52 2.21 -21.16 36.70
N ILE A 53 1.13 -20.97 35.95
CA ILE A 53 0.34 -19.72 35.93
C ILE A 53 -0.44 -19.55 37.24
N TRP A 54 -1.08 -20.63 37.72
CA TRP A 54 -1.77 -20.63 39.02
C TRP A 54 -0.86 -20.26 40.18
N THR A 55 0.41 -20.70 40.13
CA THR A 55 1.44 -20.41 41.12
C THR A 55 2.28 -19.17 40.80
N GLU A 56 1.85 -18.36 39.83
CA GLU A 56 2.42 -17.08 39.43
C GLU A 56 3.91 -17.13 39.06
N LYS A 57 4.35 -18.24 38.48
CA LYS A 57 5.75 -18.43 38.08
C LYS A 57 6.04 -17.74 36.75
N LYS A 58 7.16 -17.01 36.71
CA LYS A 58 7.62 -16.29 35.49
C LYS A 58 7.91 -17.22 34.31
N TRP A 59 8.43 -18.43 34.56
CA TRP A 59 8.72 -19.39 33.51
C TRP A 59 7.47 -19.84 32.76
N ALA A 60 6.31 -19.88 33.43
CA ALA A 60 5.04 -20.33 32.84
C ALA A 60 4.52 -19.35 31.79
N PHE A 61 4.75 -18.05 31.99
CA PHE A 61 4.47 -17.02 30.98
C PHE A 61 5.27 -17.24 29.70
N TYR A 62 6.59 -17.44 29.83
CA TYR A 62 7.45 -17.72 28.66
C TYR A 62 7.13 -19.07 28.02
N ALA A 63 6.82 -20.09 28.81
CA ALA A 63 6.43 -21.40 28.31
C ALA A 63 5.11 -21.34 27.51
N THR A 64 4.15 -20.52 27.95
CA THR A 64 2.91 -20.26 27.18
C THR A 64 3.23 -19.66 25.82
N LEU A 65 4.08 -18.64 25.77
CA LEU A 65 4.49 -18.00 24.52
C LEU A 65 5.33 -18.91 23.61
N LEU A 66 6.09 -19.87 24.16
CA LEU A 66 6.92 -20.77 23.37
C LEU A 66 6.19 -22.02 22.87
N LEU A 67 5.15 -22.46 23.57
CA LEU A 67 4.46 -23.73 23.28
C LEU A 67 3.04 -23.53 22.76
N VAL A 68 2.25 -22.62 23.35
CA VAL A 68 0.87 -22.40 22.94
C VAL A 68 0.82 -21.54 21.68
N GLU A 69 1.68 -20.52 21.58
CA GLU A 69 1.71 -19.61 20.43
C GLU A 69 1.97 -20.32 19.09
N PRO A 70 3.00 -21.19 18.95
CA PRO A 70 3.22 -21.88 17.67
C PRO A 70 2.06 -22.83 17.31
N LEU A 71 1.40 -23.44 18.31
CA LEU A 71 0.24 -24.29 18.05
C LEU A 71 -0.91 -23.49 17.43
N ILE A 72 -1.17 -22.27 17.90
CA ILE A 72 -2.20 -21.38 17.33
C ILE A 72 -1.91 -21.04 15.86
N LEU A 73 -0.63 -20.85 15.53
CA LEU A 73 -0.21 -20.45 14.18
C LEU A 73 -0.12 -21.65 13.22
N ILE A 74 0.31 -22.81 13.70
CA ILE A 74 0.53 -23.97 12.85
C ILE A 74 -0.78 -24.72 12.60
N TYR A 75 -1.65 -24.82 13.61
CA TYR A 75 -2.80 -25.71 13.56
C TYR A 75 -3.82 -25.36 12.45
N PRO A 76 -4.19 -24.08 12.20
CA PRO A 76 -5.07 -23.73 11.08
C PRO A 76 -4.46 -24.05 9.71
N ILE A 77 -3.14 -23.94 9.56
CA ILE A 77 -2.44 -24.31 8.32
C ILE A 77 -2.51 -25.83 8.14
N ILE A 78 -2.17 -26.62 9.17
CA ILE A 78 -2.24 -28.08 9.11
C ILE A 78 -3.66 -28.51 8.73
N ALA A 79 -4.68 -27.93 9.37
CA ALA A 79 -6.08 -28.23 9.06
C ALA A 79 -6.41 -27.93 7.58
N ALA A 80 -5.95 -26.81 7.03
CA ALA A 80 -6.23 -26.44 5.65
C ALA A 80 -5.61 -27.38 4.60
N PHE A 81 -4.45 -27.98 4.87
CA PHE A 81 -3.77 -28.93 3.98
C PHE A 81 -4.03 -30.39 4.33
N SER A 82 -4.76 -30.63 5.42
CA SER A 82 -4.97 -31.95 5.99
C SER A 82 -5.56 -32.98 5.01
N PRO A 83 -6.53 -32.65 4.13
CA PRO A 83 -7.11 -33.67 3.24
C PRO A 83 -6.09 -34.23 2.25
N HIS A 84 -5.19 -33.39 1.73
CA HIS A 84 -4.18 -33.81 0.75
C HIS A 84 -3.09 -34.71 1.34
N PHE A 85 -2.74 -34.50 2.59
CA PHE A 85 -1.75 -35.32 3.28
C PHE A 85 -2.37 -36.51 4.05
N GLY A 86 -3.68 -36.75 3.89
CA GLY A 86 -4.40 -37.78 4.65
C GLY A 86 -4.31 -37.58 6.16
N ILE A 87 -4.18 -36.32 6.61
CA ILE A 87 -4.07 -35.99 8.03
C ILE A 87 -5.47 -35.97 8.62
N GLU A 88 -5.78 -36.93 9.47
CA GLU A 88 -6.96 -36.83 10.33
C GLU A 88 -6.80 -35.66 11.28
N TYR A 89 -7.80 -34.79 11.39
CA TYR A 89 -7.83 -33.68 12.33
C TYR A 89 -9.18 -33.61 13.03
N ASN A 90 -9.19 -33.06 14.25
CA ASN A 90 -10.38 -32.98 15.08
C ASN A 90 -10.87 -31.53 15.16
N TRP A 91 -12.08 -31.27 14.65
CA TRP A 91 -12.70 -29.94 14.68
C TRP A 91 -12.86 -29.38 16.11
N ILE A 92 -13.09 -30.24 17.10
CA ILE A 92 -13.18 -29.85 18.50
C ILE A 92 -11.81 -29.39 19.01
N SER A 93 -10.74 -30.11 18.63
CA SER A 93 -9.37 -29.70 18.95
C SER A 93 -9.03 -28.36 18.28
N LEU A 94 -9.32 -28.20 16.98
CA LEU A 94 -9.14 -26.92 16.26
C LEU A 94 -9.81 -25.76 16.99
N LEU A 95 -11.10 -25.91 17.30
CA LEU A 95 -11.88 -24.88 17.95
C LEU A 95 -11.33 -24.56 19.35
N SER A 96 -10.89 -25.59 20.08
CA SER A 96 -10.28 -25.43 21.40
C SER A 96 -8.97 -24.65 21.32
N PHE A 97 -8.08 -24.95 20.35
CA PHE A 97 -6.84 -24.19 20.14
C PHE A 97 -7.12 -22.72 19.79
N VAL A 98 -8.12 -22.47 18.93
CA VAL A 98 -8.52 -21.12 18.53
C VAL A 98 -9.07 -20.33 19.73
N ILE A 99 -10.02 -20.88 20.48
CA ILE A 99 -10.64 -20.21 21.63
C ILE A 99 -9.60 -19.91 22.70
N VAL A 100 -8.78 -20.90 23.05
CA VAL A 100 -7.76 -20.78 24.09
C VAL A 100 -6.69 -19.79 23.64
N GLY A 101 -6.27 -19.84 22.37
CA GLY A 101 -5.28 -18.93 21.82
C GLY A 101 -5.69 -17.47 21.76
N LEU A 102 -6.95 -17.20 21.42
CA LEU A 102 -7.51 -15.83 21.41
C LEU A 102 -7.71 -15.27 22.81
N SER A 103 -7.84 -16.12 23.83
CA SER A 103 -8.23 -15.70 25.18
C SER A 103 -7.05 -15.63 26.14
N VAL A 104 -6.18 -16.65 26.14
CA VAL A 104 -5.09 -16.78 27.13
C VAL A 104 -4.07 -15.66 27.02
N VAL A 105 -3.62 -15.31 25.82
CA VAL A 105 -2.61 -14.26 25.63
C VAL A 105 -3.13 -12.89 26.08
N PRO A 106 -4.31 -12.39 25.65
CA PRO A 106 -4.83 -11.10 26.13
C PRO A 106 -5.02 -11.04 27.64
N ILE A 107 -5.59 -12.10 28.24
CA ILE A 107 -5.84 -12.12 29.69
C ILE A 107 -4.51 -12.10 30.45
N LEU A 108 -3.50 -12.87 30.00
CA LEU A 108 -2.16 -12.87 30.61
C LEU A 108 -1.51 -11.48 30.56
N LEU A 109 -1.68 -10.75 29.46
CA LEU A 109 -1.13 -9.41 29.29
C LEU A 109 -1.86 -8.33 30.08
N SER A 110 -3.11 -8.57 30.43
CA SER A 110 -3.90 -7.68 31.28
C SER A 110 -3.55 -7.80 32.77
N ASN A 111 -2.88 -8.87 33.18
CA ASN A 111 -2.53 -9.13 34.57
C ASN A 111 -1.30 -8.33 35.03
N GLU A 112 -1.40 -7.68 36.20
CA GLU A 112 -0.37 -6.76 36.71
C GLU A 112 0.97 -7.46 37.01
N ASN A 113 0.95 -8.68 37.56
CA ASN A 113 2.17 -9.43 37.93
C ASN A 113 3.01 -9.81 36.70
N TYR A 114 2.36 -10.14 35.59
CA TYR A 114 3.04 -10.41 34.32
C TYR A 114 3.35 -9.13 33.54
N GLY A 115 2.58 -8.06 33.75
CA GLY A 115 2.85 -6.73 33.21
C GLY A 115 4.17 -6.12 33.70
N GLU A 116 4.53 -6.36 34.96
CA GLU A 116 5.82 -5.97 35.56
C GLU A 116 7.03 -6.58 34.83
N ILE A 117 6.94 -7.87 34.45
CA ILE A 117 8.01 -8.59 33.72
C ILE A 117 8.33 -7.90 32.39
N LEU A 118 7.33 -7.31 31.75
CA LEU A 118 7.45 -6.64 30.46
C LEU A 118 8.03 -5.22 30.57
N LYS A 119 7.90 -4.54 31.72
CA LYS A 119 8.44 -3.18 31.94
C LYS A 119 9.97 -3.14 31.77
N ALA A 120 10.67 -4.24 32.05
CA ALA A 120 12.13 -4.32 31.96
C ALA A 120 12.69 -4.34 30.52
N ARG A 121 11.86 -4.60 29.49
CA ARG A 121 12.31 -4.74 28.08
C ARG A 121 11.35 -4.06 27.11
N THR A 122 11.62 -2.79 26.79
CA THR A 122 10.76 -1.93 25.94
C THR A 122 10.44 -2.52 24.55
N LYS A 123 11.42 -3.13 23.87
CA LYS A 123 11.19 -3.76 22.56
C LYS A 123 10.30 -5.01 22.66
N LEU A 124 10.56 -5.88 23.64
CA LEU A 124 9.80 -7.10 23.86
C LEU A 124 8.34 -6.79 24.26
N GLN A 125 8.15 -5.80 25.14
CA GLN A 125 6.83 -5.30 25.51
C GLN A 125 6.02 -4.82 24.31
N THR A 126 6.67 -4.13 23.36
CA THR A 126 6.00 -3.63 22.16
C THR A 126 5.51 -4.77 21.25
N VAL A 127 6.32 -5.83 21.09
CA VAL A 127 5.96 -7.01 20.29
C VAL A 127 4.81 -7.76 20.95
N ILE A 128 4.94 -8.06 22.24
CA ILE A 128 3.96 -8.85 22.98
C ILE A 128 2.59 -8.15 23.03
N LYS A 129 2.54 -6.82 23.18
CA LYS A 129 1.29 -6.05 23.12
C LYS A 129 0.56 -6.12 21.76
N LYS A 130 1.28 -6.44 20.67
CA LYS A 130 0.68 -6.60 19.33
C LYS A 130 0.22 -8.02 19.06
N LEU A 131 0.67 -8.99 19.86
CA LEU A 131 0.42 -10.42 19.66
C LEU A 131 -1.07 -10.78 19.61
N PRO A 132 -1.95 -10.29 20.52
CA PRO A 132 -3.39 -10.57 20.42
C PRO A 132 -4.03 -10.30 19.05
N ILE A 133 -3.68 -9.16 18.46
CA ILE A 133 -4.26 -8.74 17.18
C ILE A 133 -3.65 -9.56 16.04
N PHE A 134 -2.35 -9.87 16.14
CA PHE A 134 -1.69 -10.77 15.21
C PHE A 134 -2.34 -12.15 15.22
N ASN A 135 -2.59 -12.73 16.40
CA ASN A 135 -3.21 -14.05 16.54
C ASN A 135 -4.63 -14.05 15.97
N ALA A 136 -5.42 -13.02 16.28
CA ALA A 136 -6.76 -12.85 15.72
C ALA A 136 -6.73 -12.77 14.19
N LEU A 137 -5.83 -11.96 13.62
CA LEU A 137 -5.68 -11.84 12.18
C LEU A 137 -5.22 -13.16 11.53
N PHE A 138 -4.30 -13.87 12.18
CA PHE A 138 -3.78 -15.13 11.70
C PHE A 138 -4.84 -16.23 11.71
N ILE A 139 -5.69 -16.28 12.74
CA ILE A 139 -6.84 -17.19 12.80
C ILE A 139 -7.84 -16.86 11.68
N VAL A 140 -8.12 -15.58 11.43
CA VAL A 140 -8.98 -15.17 10.31
C VAL A 140 -8.40 -15.63 8.97
N PHE A 141 -7.09 -15.50 8.77
CA PHE A 141 -6.38 -16.08 7.62
C PHE A 141 -6.54 -17.61 7.55
N GLY A 142 -6.35 -18.32 8.65
CA GLY A 142 -6.52 -19.76 8.73
C GLY A 142 -7.93 -20.23 8.39
N VAL A 143 -8.96 -19.55 8.91
CA VAL A 143 -10.37 -19.79 8.58
C VAL A 143 -10.63 -19.53 7.09
N ALA A 144 -10.12 -18.41 6.55
CA ALA A 144 -10.23 -18.09 5.13
C ALA A 144 -9.64 -19.20 4.24
N LEU A 145 -8.51 -19.77 4.65
CA LEU A 145 -7.84 -20.85 3.95
C LEU A 145 -8.64 -22.17 4.04
N ILE A 146 -9.10 -22.54 5.24
CA ILE A 146 -9.90 -23.75 5.47
C ILE A 146 -11.19 -23.75 4.64
N ILE A 147 -11.91 -22.62 4.59
CA ILE A 147 -13.13 -22.47 3.77
C ILE A 147 -12.83 -22.75 2.29
N ARG A 148 -11.66 -22.29 1.81
CA ARG A 148 -11.25 -22.39 0.40
C ARG A 148 -10.64 -23.74 0.03
N THR A 149 -10.09 -24.48 0.98
CA THR A 149 -9.39 -25.74 0.70
C THR A 149 -10.17 -26.97 1.15
N VAL A 150 -10.66 -27.00 2.38
CA VAL A 150 -11.22 -28.21 3.00
C VAL A 150 -12.61 -28.52 2.48
N LEU A 151 -13.49 -27.51 2.45
CA LEU A 151 -14.89 -27.71 2.05
C LEU A 151 -15.05 -28.21 0.60
N PRO A 152 -14.36 -27.64 -0.40
CA PRO A 152 -14.42 -28.13 -1.78
C PRO A 152 -13.48 -29.31 -2.10
N TYR A 153 -12.67 -29.79 -1.16
CA TYR A 153 -11.55 -30.71 -1.45
C TYR A 153 -11.96 -31.94 -2.26
N ASP A 154 -12.96 -32.68 -1.79
CA ASP A 154 -13.41 -33.95 -2.39
C ASP A 154 -14.08 -33.79 -3.76
N THR A 155 -14.43 -32.54 -4.13
CA THR A 155 -14.94 -32.23 -5.47
C THR A 155 -13.83 -32.00 -6.48
N VAL A 156 -12.65 -31.58 -6.01
CA VAL A 156 -11.47 -31.22 -6.82
C VAL A 156 -10.49 -32.37 -6.92
N PHE A 157 -10.15 -33.02 -5.80
CA PHE A 157 -9.23 -34.16 -5.77
C PHE A 157 -10.01 -35.47 -5.84
N LYS A 158 -10.06 -36.08 -7.03
CA LYS A 158 -10.63 -37.42 -7.26
C LYS A 158 -9.56 -38.33 -7.90
N ASP A 159 -9.95 -39.15 -8.88
CA ASP A 159 -9.01 -39.93 -9.69
C ASP A 159 -8.01 -39.02 -10.43
N THR A 160 -8.42 -37.80 -10.73
CA THR A 160 -7.61 -36.71 -11.29
C THR A 160 -7.95 -35.41 -10.57
N VAL A 161 -7.05 -34.42 -10.63
CA VAL A 161 -7.31 -33.07 -10.11
C VAL A 161 -8.18 -32.32 -11.11
N ARG A 162 -9.38 -31.93 -10.66
CA ARG A 162 -10.37 -31.22 -11.47
C ARG A 162 -10.17 -29.71 -11.32
N PHE A 163 -9.44 -29.13 -12.26
CA PHE A 163 -9.37 -27.67 -12.39
C PHE A 163 -10.71 -27.10 -12.86
N ALA A 164 -11.17 -26.04 -12.19
CA ALA A 164 -12.46 -25.42 -12.45
C ALA A 164 -12.32 -24.30 -13.50
N SER A 165 -13.29 -24.19 -14.42
CA SER A 165 -13.26 -23.26 -15.56
C SER A 165 -12.29 -23.68 -16.67
N ASP A 166 -12.57 -23.21 -17.90
CA ASP A 166 -11.73 -23.43 -19.08
C ASP A 166 -10.36 -22.75 -18.93
N ASP A 167 -10.34 -21.57 -18.30
CA ASP A 167 -9.11 -20.78 -18.09
C ASP A 167 -8.12 -21.49 -17.16
N ALA A 168 -8.60 -22.15 -16.09
CA ALA A 168 -7.71 -22.83 -15.15
C ALA A 168 -7.01 -24.04 -15.79
N VAL A 169 -7.73 -24.79 -16.63
CA VAL A 169 -7.14 -25.88 -17.41
C VAL A 169 -6.06 -25.33 -18.34
N PHE A 170 -6.31 -24.18 -18.98
CA PHE A 170 -5.34 -23.55 -19.88
C PHE A 170 -4.10 -23.05 -19.12
N HIS A 171 -4.26 -22.42 -17.97
CA HIS A 171 -3.15 -22.03 -17.09
C HIS A 171 -2.29 -23.25 -16.72
N MET A 172 -2.91 -24.35 -16.29
CA MET A 172 -2.19 -25.57 -15.94
C MET A 172 -1.48 -26.20 -17.13
N ARG A 173 -2.04 -26.13 -18.35
CA ARG A 173 -1.35 -26.54 -19.57
C ARG A 173 -0.08 -25.70 -19.81
N LEU A 174 -0.12 -24.39 -19.57
CA LEU A 174 1.07 -23.54 -19.72
C LEU A 174 2.16 -23.90 -18.71
N VAL A 175 1.76 -24.21 -17.47
CA VAL A 175 2.66 -24.69 -16.42
C VAL A 175 3.25 -26.05 -16.79
N GLU A 176 2.43 -26.99 -17.28
CA GLU A 176 2.85 -28.31 -17.74
C GLU A 176 3.85 -28.19 -18.90
N ASN A 177 3.55 -27.35 -19.89
CA ASN A 177 4.43 -27.10 -21.04
C ASN A 177 5.80 -26.56 -20.61
N ALA A 178 5.84 -25.67 -19.61
CA ALA A 178 7.07 -25.15 -19.07
C ALA A 178 7.89 -26.23 -18.33
N LEU A 179 7.24 -27.01 -17.47
CA LEU A 179 7.91 -27.99 -16.59
C LEU A 179 8.33 -29.27 -17.33
N PHE A 180 7.51 -29.78 -18.24
CA PHE A 180 7.71 -31.09 -18.88
C PHE A 180 8.03 -31.00 -20.38
N GLY A 181 7.88 -29.83 -21.00
CA GLY A 181 8.14 -29.61 -22.43
C GLY A 181 9.57 -29.21 -22.78
N ASN A 182 10.54 -29.28 -21.86
CA ASN A 182 11.90 -28.76 -22.01
C ASN A 182 11.98 -27.22 -22.22
N HIS A 183 10.98 -26.48 -21.74
CA HIS A 183 10.95 -25.01 -21.86
C HIS A 183 11.29 -24.28 -20.56
N PHE A 184 11.45 -25.00 -19.44
CA PHE A 184 11.75 -24.42 -18.14
C PHE A 184 12.96 -23.47 -18.22
N PRO A 185 12.87 -22.26 -17.63
CA PRO A 185 11.79 -21.75 -16.77
C PRO A 185 10.68 -20.98 -17.53
N SER A 186 10.69 -20.97 -18.86
CA SER A 186 9.83 -20.12 -19.67
C SER A 186 8.57 -20.85 -20.12
N ARG A 187 7.51 -20.07 -20.39
CA ARG A 187 6.29 -20.54 -21.05
C ARG A 187 6.08 -19.86 -22.40
N PRO A 188 5.29 -20.46 -23.32
CA PRO A 188 4.96 -19.82 -24.59
C PRO A 188 4.01 -18.63 -24.39
N PHE A 189 4.05 -17.69 -25.35
CA PHE A 189 3.10 -16.58 -25.50
C PHE A 189 2.32 -16.63 -26.83
N PHE A 190 2.57 -17.67 -27.62
CA PHE A 190 1.76 -18.02 -28.78
C PHE A 190 1.47 -19.50 -28.69
N ASP A 191 0.23 -19.88 -28.89
CA ASP A 191 -0.20 -21.27 -28.83
C ASP A 191 -0.81 -21.71 -30.16
N ALA A 192 -0.10 -22.60 -30.85
CA ALA A 192 -0.53 -23.20 -32.11
C ALA A 192 -1.57 -24.31 -31.92
N TYR A 193 -1.78 -24.82 -30.69
CA TYR A 193 -2.71 -25.92 -30.42
C TYR A 193 -4.16 -25.46 -30.19
N THR A 194 -4.41 -24.16 -30.04
CA THR A 194 -5.75 -23.59 -29.98
C THR A 194 -6.07 -22.83 -31.27
N PHE A 195 -7.33 -22.47 -31.48
CA PHE A 195 -7.80 -21.72 -32.66
C PHE A 195 -7.24 -22.28 -33.99
N PHE A 196 -7.35 -23.60 -34.17
CA PHE A 196 -6.87 -24.28 -35.37
C PHE A 196 -7.60 -23.78 -36.64
N PRO A 197 -6.91 -23.58 -37.77
CA PRO A 197 -5.48 -23.88 -38.04
C PRO A 197 -4.52 -22.70 -37.78
N HIS A 198 -4.96 -21.63 -37.12
CA HIS A 198 -4.22 -20.38 -37.03
C HIS A 198 -3.34 -20.27 -35.78
N GLY A 199 -3.76 -20.83 -34.65
CA GLY A 199 -3.14 -20.51 -33.36
C GLY A 199 -3.56 -19.14 -32.83
N THR A 200 -3.26 -18.85 -31.56
CA THR A 200 -3.51 -17.52 -30.99
C THR A 200 -2.33 -17.03 -30.16
N ALA A 201 -2.09 -15.71 -30.22
CA ALA A 201 -1.27 -15.05 -29.21
C ALA A 201 -2.00 -15.10 -27.86
N LEU A 202 -1.26 -15.35 -26.79
CA LEU A 202 -1.82 -15.47 -25.45
C LEU A 202 -1.93 -14.10 -24.80
N HIS A 203 -3.11 -13.81 -24.28
CA HIS A 203 -3.39 -12.58 -23.55
C HIS A 203 -3.04 -12.68 -22.06
N PHE A 204 -2.90 -13.90 -21.51
CA PHE A 204 -2.48 -14.11 -20.13
C PHE A 204 -1.10 -13.51 -19.88
N ALA A 205 -0.96 -12.81 -18.75
CA ALA A 205 0.29 -12.23 -18.32
C ALA A 205 1.18 -13.27 -17.60
N PRO A 206 2.51 -13.08 -17.53
CA PRO A 206 3.43 -14.14 -17.11
C PRO A 206 3.40 -14.51 -15.63
N LEU A 207 3.13 -13.57 -14.72
CA LEU A 207 3.46 -13.73 -13.30
C LEU A 207 2.73 -14.90 -12.65
N PHE A 208 1.44 -15.08 -12.97
CA PHE A 208 0.59 -16.09 -12.34
C PHE A 208 1.13 -17.50 -12.59
N ASP A 209 1.33 -17.87 -13.86
CA ASP A 209 1.89 -19.17 -14.25
C ASP A 209 3.32 -19.36 -13.72
N GLN A 210 4.12 -18.29 -13.77
CA GLN A 210 5.53 -18.34 -13.39
C GLN A 210 5.70 -18.70 -11.91
N ILE A 211 4.81 -18.22 -11.04
CA ILE A 211 4.82 -18.58 -9.62
C ILE A 211 4.53 -20.07 -9.44
N ILE A 212 3.56 -20.65 -10.16
CA ILE A 212 3.24 -22.08 -10.08
C ILE A 212 4.42 -22.93 -10.59
N ILE A 213 5.03 -22.53 -11.72
CA ILE A 213 6.20 -23.20 -12.30
C ILE A 213 7.34 -23.28 -11.28
N PHE A 214 7.73 -22.14 -10.69
CA PHE A 214 8.83 -22.13 -9.72
C PHE A 214 8.46 -22.77 -8.38
N ALA A 215 7.23 -22.60 -7.90
CA ALA A 215 6.79 -23.24 -6.67
C ALA A 215 6.84 -24.77 -6.79
N THR A 216 6.36 -25.32 -7.91
CA THR A 216 6.44 -26.75 -8.22
C THR A 216 7.90 -27.21 -8.27
N TRP A 217 8.75 -26.50 -9.00
CA TRP A 217 10.17 -26.82 -9.11
C TRP A 217 10.90 -26.80 -7.76
N ILE A 218 10.62 -25.81 -6.90
CA ILE A 218 11.21 -25.70 -5.55
C ILE A 218 10.72 -26.82 -4.64
N ILE A 219 9.42 -27.06 -4.58
CA ILE A 219 8.81 -28.07 -3.71
C ILE A 219 9.31 -29.46 -4.08
N SER A 220 9.51 -29.72 -5.38
CA SER A 220 10.08 -30.96 -5.89
C SER A 220 11.60 -31.02 -5.89
N LEU A 221 12.30 -30.05 -5.29
CA LEU A 221 13.77 -29.97 -5.24
C LEU A 221 14.44 -30.11 -6.62
N GLY A 222 13.80 -29.57 -7.65
CA GLY A 222 14.27 -29.60 -9.04
C GLY A 222 13.79 -30.78 -9.89
N ALA A 223 13.01 -31.70 -9.33
CA ALA A 223 12.48 -32.88 -10.03
C ALA A 223 10.93 -32.89 -10.04
N PRO A 224 10.28 -31.97 -10.79
CA PRO A 224 8.82 -31.83 -10.79
C PRO A 224 8.11 -33.12 -11.23
N THR A 225 6.97 -33.41 -10.59
CA THR A 225 6.05 -34.49 -11.00
C THR A 225 4.67 -33.89 -11.28
N ILE A 226 3.86 -34.59 -12.09
CA ILE A 226 2.49 -34.15 -12.41
C ILE A 226 1.68 -33.97 -11.12
N ALA A 227 1.76 -34.93 -10.19
CA ALA A 227 1.03 -34.85 -8.92
C ALA A 227 1.40 -33.61 -8.08
N VAL A 228 2.68 -33.23 -8.02
CA VAL A 228 3.09 -32.01 -7.30
C VAL A 228 2.64 -30.76 -8.06
N MET A 229 2.78 -30.74 -9.39
CA MET A 229 2.30 -29.63 -10.21
C MET A 229 0.80 -29.39 -10.02
N GLU A 230 0.00 -30.45 -10.08
CA GLU A 230 -1.45 -30.37 -9.92
C GLU A 230 -1.84 -29.91 -8.51
N ALA A 231 -1.19 -30.45 -7.48
CA ALA A 231 -1.43 -30.03 -6.11
C ALA A 231 -1.07 -28.54 -5.90
N VAL A 232 0.10 -28.11 -6.36
CA VAL A 232 0.54 -26.71 -6.26
C VAL A 232 -0.44 -25.79 -6.99
N GLY A 233 -0.79 -26.13 -8.23
CA GLY A 233 -1.76 -25.39 -9.03
C GLY A 233 -3.11 -25.27 -8.32
N ALA A 234 -3.65 -26.37 -7.80
CA ALA A 234 -4.96 -26.38 -7.16
C ALA A 234 -4.99 -25.56 -5.87
N TYR A 235 -3.96 -25.63 -5.02
CA TYR A 235 -3.90 -24.87 -3.76
C TYR A 235 -3.57 -23.39 -3.95
N TYR A 236 -2.93 -23.03 -5.07
CA TYR A 236 -2.47 -21.67 -5.33
C TYR A 236 -3.55 -20.58 -5.18
N PRO A 237 -4.72 -20.66 -5.84
CA PRO A 237 -5.78 -19.64 -5.70
C PRO A 237 -6.31 -19.51 -4.26
N ALA A 238 -6.43 -20.63 -3.53
CA ALA A 238 -6.88 -20.66 -2.14
C ALA A 238 -5.93 -19.92 -1.20
N ILE A 239 -4.62 -20.10 -1.39
CA ILE A 239 -3.59 -19.38 -0.63
C ILE A 239 -3.67 -17.88 -0.92
N LEU A 240 -3.74 -17.50 -2.20
CA LEU A 240 -3.84 -16.09 -2.58
C LEU A 240 -5.09 -15.41 -2.01
N GLY A 241 -6.24 -16.08 -2.06
CA GLY A 241 -7.49 -15.55 -1.51
C GLY A 241 -7.47 -15.38 0.00
N ALA A 242 -6.85 -16.32 0.72
CA ALA A 242 -6.65 -16.17 2.16
C ALA A 242 -5.70 -15.01 2.49
N LEU A 243 -4.64 -14.80 1.70
CA LEU A 243 -3.67 -13.72 1.91
C LEU A 243 -4.27 -12.31 1.80
N VAL A 244 -5.41 -12.12 1.12
CA VAL A 244 -6.11 -10.82 1.00
C VAL A 244 -6.52 -10.26 2.37
N VAL A 245 -6.69 -11.12 3.38
CA VAL A 245 -6.99 -10.74 4.77
C VAL A 245 -5.98 -9.72 5.33
N PHE A 246 -4.69 -9.88 5.02
CA PHE A 246 -3.63 -9.04 5.56
C PHE A 246 -3.66 -7.59 5.03
N PRO A 247 -3.66 -7.33 3.71
CA PRO A 247 -3.71 -5.96 3.21
C PRO A 247 -5.03 -5.26 3.54
N VAL A 248 -6.16 -5.97 3.56
CA VAL A 248 -7.45 -5.41 4.00
C VAL A 248 -7.41 -4.97 5.45
N TYR A 249 -6.85 -5.79 6.35
CA TYR A 249 -6.65 -5.41 7.75
C TYR A 249 -5.80 -4.15 7.88
N ILE A 250 -4.69 -4.06 7.14
CA ILE A 250 -3.79 -2.91 7.22
C ILE A 250 -4.50 -1.65 6.72
N ILE A 251 -5.21 -1.71 5.60
CA ILE A 251 -6.00 -0.57 5.08
C ILE A 251 -7.01 -0.10 6.14
N GLY A 252 -7.83 -1.00 6.69
CA GLY A 252 -8.83 -0.65 7.70
C GLY A 252 -8.21 -0.10 8.99
N ARG A 253 -7.05 -0.64 9.40
CA ARG A 253 -6.27 -0.13 10.54
C ARG A 253 -5.78 1.30 10.31
N GLU A 254 -5.25 1.57 9.12
CA GLU A 254 -4.68 2.87 8.79
C GLU A 254 -5.74 3.96 8.62
N LEU A 255 -6.93 3.62 8.13
CA LEU A 255 -8.02 4.57 7.95
C LEU A 255 -8.68 4.95 9.28
N TYR A 256 -8.88 3.98 10.17
CA TYR A 256 -9.59 4.19 11.42
C TYR A 256 -8.79 3.68 12.62
N ASN A 257 -8.83 2.37 12.86
CA ASN A 257 -8.17 1.74 14.00
C ASN A 257 -8.05 0.22 13.81
N LYS A 258 -7.29 -0.43 14.70
CA LYS A 258 -7.06 -1.88 14.68
C LYS A 258 -8.33 -2.75 14.66
N TYR A 259 -9.44 -2.30 15.26
CA TYR A 259 -10.68 -3.07 15.30
C TYR A 259 -11.44 -2.98 13.97
N ALA A 260 -11.45 -1.79 13.35
CA ALA A 260 -11.98 -1.62 11.99
C ALA A 260 -11.24 -2.51 10.98
N GLY A 261 -9.90 -2.55 11.07
CA GLY A 261 -9.09 -3.48 10.28
C GLY A 261 -9.46 -4.95 10.52
N LEU A 262 -9.65 -5.37 11.78
CA LEU A 262 -9.99 -6.75 12.09
C LEU A 262 -11.37 -7.15 11.57
N ILE A 263 -12.37 -6.26 11.70
CA ILE A 263 -13.70 -6.47 11.13
C ILE A 263 -13.61 -6.60 9.60
N ALA A 264 -12.88 -5.72 8.93
CA ALA A 264 -12.69 -5.79 7.48
C ALA A 264 -12.02 -7.12 7.05
N ALA A 265 -11.04 -7.59 7.82
CA ALA A 265 -10.41 -8.90 7.62
C ALA A 265 -11.40 -10.07 7.75
N VAL A 266 -12.28 -10.06 8.76
CA VAL A 266 -13.31 -11.10 8.93
C VAL A 266 -14.30 -11.09 7.76
N LEU A 267 -14.72 -9.90 7.33
CA LEU A 267 -15.64 -9.76 6.21
C LEU A 267 -15.03 -10.32 4.93
N VAL A 268 -13.80 -9.94 4.56
CA VAL A 268 -13.18 -10.45 3.32
C VAL A 268 -12.86 -11.95 3.42
N ALA A 269 -12.53 -12.48 4.59
CA ALA A 269 -12.28 -13.91 4.78
C ALA A 269 -13.49 -14.78 4.41
N THR A 270 -14.70 -14.27 4.63
CA THR A 270 -15.98 -14.99 4.52
C THR A 270 -16.90 -14.49 3.41
N LEU A 271 -16.50 -13.44 2.68
CA LEU A 271 -17.31 -12.84 1.61
C LEU A 271 -17.60 -13.88 0.51
N PRO A 272 -18.88 -14.11 0.14
CA PRO A 272 -19.26 -15.12 -0.85
C PRO A 272 -19.07 -14.59 -2.29
N GLY A 273 -19.79 -15.17 -3.25
CA GLY A 273 -19.80 -14.72 -4.64
C GLY A 273 -18.52 -15.03 -5.41
N GLN A 274 -18.29 -14.24 -6.47
CA GLN A 274 -17.14 -14.38 -7.36
C GLN A 274 -15.81 -14.31 -6.63
N PHE A 275 -15.70 -13.51 -5.57
CA PHE A 275 -14.48 -13.45 -4.78
C PHE A 275 -14.15 -14.80 -4.13
N LEU A 276 -15.14 -15.47 -3.52
CA LEU A 276 -14.92 -16.80 -2.95
C LEU A 276 -14.78 -17.86 -4.04
N SER A 277 -15.69 -17.90 -5.02
CA SER A 277 -15.71 -18.95 -6.04
C SER A 277 -14.49 -18.91 -6.96
N ARG A 278 -13.87 -17.75 -7.18
CA ARG A 278 -12.61 -17.62 -7.93
C ARG A 278 -11.36 -17.72 -7.04
N SER A 279 -11.52 -18.06 -5.76
CA SER A 279 -10.42 -18.27 -4.81
C SER A 279 -10.51 -19.58 -4.04
N VAL A 280 -11.36 -20.52 -4.46
CA VAL A 280 -11.35 -21.89 -3.92
C VAL A 280 -10.28 -22.75 -4.57
N ILE A 281 -9.93 -23.85 -3.91
CA ILE A 281 -9.01 -24.85 -4.45
C ILE A 281 -9.48 -25.32 -5.83
N GLY A 282 -8.54 -25.50 -6.76
CA GLY A 282 -8.83 -25.92 -8.13
C GLY A 282 -9.28 -24.81 -9.09
N PHE A 283 -9.62 -23.60 -8.63
CA PHE A 283 -9.92 -22.45 -9.50
C PHE A 283 -8.62 -21.70 -9.88
N THR A 284 -7.73 -22.37 -10.61
CA THR A 284 -6.36 -21.89 -10.88
C THR A 284 -6.35 -20.79 -11.95
N ASP A 285 -6.81 -19.60 -11.57
CA ASP A 285 -6.96 -18.48 -12.48
C ASP A 285 -6.53 -17.15 -11.81
N HIS A 286 -6.08 -16.21 -12.63
CA HIS A 286 -5.38 -15.00 -12.23
C HIS A 286 -6.25 -13.95 -11.49
N HIS A 287 -7.58 -14.06 -11.57
CA HIS A 287 -8.54 -13.17 -10.91
C HIS A 287 -8.27 -12.89 -9.42
N ILE A 288 -7.89 -13.92 -8.65
CA ILE A 288 -7.59 -13.72 -7.22
C ILE A 288 -6.24 -13.03 -6.99
N ALA A 289 -5.27 -13.26 -7.89
CA ALA A 289 -3.99 -12.57 -7.87
C ALA A 289 -4.15 -11.09 -8.22
N GLU A 290 -5.06 -10.74 -9.15
CA GLU A 290 -5.44 -9.35 -9.43
C GLU A 290 -5.97 -8.65 -8.17
N THR A 291 -6.90 -9.31 -7.47
CA THR A 291 -7.49 -8.77 -6.23
C THR A 291 -6.44 -8.58 -5.15
N LEU A 292 -5.56 -9.57 -4.95
CA LEU A 292 -4.50 -9.48 -3.95
C LEU A 292 -3.51 -8.36 -4.27
N LEU A 293 -2.97 -8.31 -5.49
CA LEU A 293 -1.93 -7.36 -5.87
C LEU A 293 -2.45 -5.91 -5.97
N SER A 294 -3.67 -5.71 -6.46
CA SER A 294 -4.30 -4.38 -6.45
C SER A 294 -4.55 -3.89 -5.00
N THR A 295 -5.02 -4.77 -4.12
CA THR A 295 -5.24 -4.43 -2.70
C THR A 295 -3.91 -4.16 -1.97
N ILE A 296 -2.84 -4.91 -2.27
CA ILE A 296 -1.50 -4.63 -1.75
C ILE A 296 -0.96 -3.28 -2.28
N ALA A 297 -1.20 -2.96 -3.55
CA ALA A 297 -0.81 -1.68 -4.13
C ALA A 297 -1.52 -0.51 -3.44
N VAL A 298 -2.83 -0.62 -3.19
CA VAL A 298 -3.61 0.37 -2.43
C VAL A 298 -3.12 0.45 -0.98
N MET A 299 -2.87 -0.68 -0.32
CA MET A 299 -2.35 -0.72 1.05
C MET A 299 -1.04 0.07 1.18
N PHE A 300 -0.08 -0.18 0.29
CA PHE A 300 1.19 0.54 0.31
C PHE A 300 1.01 2.01 -0.10
N LEU A 301 0.11 2.34 -1.02
CA LEU A 301 -0.20 3.73 -1.36
C LEU A 301 -0.80 4.49 -0.18
N VAL A 302 -1.72 3.90 0.58
CA VAL A 302 -2.27 4.47 1.83
C VAL A 302 -1.14 4.78 2.82
N LEU A 303 -0.25 3.82 3.06
CA LEU A 303 0.91 4.01 3.94
C LEU A 303 1.85 5.10 3.42
N ALA A 304 2.10 5.15 2.11
CA ALA A 304 2.94 6.15 1.48
C ALA A 304 2.37 7.56 1.62
N LEU A 305 1.06 7.74 1.36
CA LEU A 305 0.38 9.03 1.42
C LEU A 305 0.36 9.59 2.84
N LYS A 306 -0.04 8.78 3.82
CA LYS A 306 -0.03 9.19 5.23
C LYS A 306 1.35 9.61 5.66
N ARG A 307 2.36 8.78 5.35
CA ARG A 307 3.73 9.04 5.75
C ARG A 307 4.32 10.26 5.05
N ALA A 308 4.02 10.46 3.77
CA ALA A 308 4.46 11.64 3.02
C ALA A 308 3.82 12.91 3.59
N LYS A 309 2.53 12.87 3.93
CA LYS A 309 1.84 14.02 4.54
C LYS A 309 2.44 14.40 5.90
N GLU A 310 2.86 13.42 6.70
CA GLU A 310 3.53 13.62 7.99
C GLU A 310 4.98 14.10 7.87
N GLU A 311 5.78 13.49 6.99
CA GLU A 311 7.23 13.72 6.90
C GLU A 311 7.61 15.04 6.20
N LEU A 312 6.71 15.62 5.41
CA LEU A 312 7.02 16.80 4.60
C LEU A 312 6.57 18.10 5.25
N SER A 313 7.54 18.90 5.71
CA SER A 313 7.37 20.31 6.12
C SER A 313 7.49 21.27 4.93
N GLU A 314 7.06 22.52 5.10
CA GLU A 314 7.22 23.56 4.07
C GLU A 314 8.71 23.82 3.74
N GLY A 315 9.04 23.86 2.45
CA GLY A 315 10.39 24.14 1.94
C GLY A 315 11.36 22.95 1.84
N ASP A 316 11.04 21.80 2.44
CA ASP A 316 11.98 20.67 2.55
C ASP A 316 12.24 19.95 1.21
N ILE A 317 11.28 20.00 0.28
CA ILE A 317 11.37 19.30 -1.03
C ILE A 317 12.41 19.93 -1.94
N LEU A 318 12.46 21.26 -1.99
CA LEU A 318 13.43 21.97 -2.82
C LEU A 318 14.85 21.74 -2.33
N ASN A 319 15.03 21.71 -1.01
CA ASN A 319 16.30 21.34 -0.39
C ASN A 319 16.67 19.88 -0.69
N ARG A 320 15.70 18.96 -0.75
CA ARG A 320 15.94 17.55 -1.11
C ARG A 320 16.27 17.33 -2.59
N LEU A 321 15.58 18.02 -3.50
CA LEU A 321 15.86 17.97 -4.95
C LEU A 321 17.18 18.66 -5.31
N ALA A 322 17.61 19.64 -4.51
CA ALA A 322 18.90 20.30 -4.65
C ALA A 322 20.08 19.53 -4.01
N LYS A 323 19.83 18.39 -3.34
CA LYS A 323 20.90 17.58 -2.73
C LYS A 323 21.85 17.08 -3.80
N SER A 324 23.15 17.26 -3.54
CA SER A 324 24.19 16.67 -4.39
C SER A 324 24.11 15.14 -4.37
N PRO A 325 24.58 14.42 -5.41
CA PRO A 325 24.68 12.96 -5.40
C PRO A 325 25.40 12.43 -4.15
N ARG A 326 26.39 13.19 -3.64
CA ARG A 326 27.15 12.86 -2.42
C ARG A 326 26.30 12.94 -1.15
N GLU A 327 25.33 13.83 -1.09
CA GLU A 327 24.38 13.93 0.03
C GLU A 327 23.28 12.87 -0.06
N TRP A 328 22.92 12.45 -1.28
CA TRP A 328 22.04 11.31 -1.52
C TRP A 328 22.66 9.98 -1.05
N MET A 329 23.95 9.76 -1.33
CA MET A 329 24.69 8.60 -0.79
C MET A 329 24.75 8.57 0.74
N LYS A 330 24.73 9.75 1.38
CA LYS A 330 24.67 9.88 2.84
C LYS A 330 23.24 9.82 3.39
N SER A 331 22.23 9.75 2.53
CA SER A 331 20.84 9.70 2.95
C SER A 331 20.50 8.35 3.56
N LYS A 332 19.58 8.35 4.52
CA LYS A 332 19.12 7.13 5.21
C LYS A 332 18.37 6.17 4.27
N ASN A 333 17.91 6.67 3.12
CA ASN A 333 17.15 5.90 2.13
C ASN A 333 18.06 5.31 1.04
N PHE A 334 19.37 5.61 1.03
CA PHE A 334 20.28 5.19 -0.03
C PHE A 334 20.33 3.66 -0.21
N PRO A 335 20.53 2.84 0.83
CA PRO A 335 20.62 1.41 0.58
C PRO A 335 19.26 0.81 0.14
N PHE A 336 18.14 1.47 0.45
CA PHE A 336 16.83 1.06 -0.08
C PHE A 336 16.69 1.35 -1.57
N LEU A 337 17.14 2.54 -1.99
CA LEU A 337 17.22 2.87 -3.41
C LEU A 337 18.16 1.95 -4.17
N CYS A 338 19.27 1.51 -3.56
CA CYS A 338 20.11 0.46 -4.14
C CYS A 338 19.37 -0.87 -4.26
N TYR A 339 18.60 -1.26 -3.24
CA TYR A 339 17.79 -2.49 -3.27
C TYR A 339 16.76 -2.47 -4.41
N ILE A 340 16.01 -1.37 -4.58
CA ILE A 340 15.11 -1.19 -5.72
C ILE A 340 15.89 -1.16 -7.04
N GLY A 341 17.01 -0.44 -7.08
CA GLY A 341 17.87 -0.35 -8.25
C GLY A 341 18.38 -1.72 -8.69
N VAL A 342 18.73 -2.60 -7.74
CA VAL A 342 19.08 -3.99 -8.02
C VAL A 342 17.87 -4.72 -8.59
N ILE A 343 16.69 -4.62 -7.97
CA ILE A 343 15.48 -5.25 -8.49
C ILE A 343 15.25 -4.82 -9.93
N VAL A 344 15.14 -3.51 -10.19
CA VAL A 344 14.95 -2.93 -11.54
C VAL A 344 16.07 -3.33 -12.51
N LEU A 345 17.32 -3.43 -12.06
CA LEU A 345 18.42 -3.91 -12.90
C LEU A 345 18.25 -5.38 -13.28
N LEU A 346 17.78 -6.24 -12.35
CA LEU A 346 17.52 -7.65 -12.64
C LEU A 346 16.49 -7.79 -13.78
N PHE A 347 15.53 -6.87 -13.90
CA PHE A 347 14.58 -6.84 -15.05
C PHE A 347 15.27 -6.71 -16.41
N GLN A 348 16.46 -6.11 -16.47
CA GLN A 348 17.13 -5.75 -17.72
C GLN A 348 18.24 -6.74 -18.11
N VAL A 349 18.76 -7.55 -17.17
CA VAL A 349 20.00 -8.33 -17.37
C VAL A 349 19.76 -9.84 -17.39
N MET A 350 18.71 -10.34 -16.73
CA MET A 350 18.42 -11.77 -16.63
C MET A 350 17.31 -12.23 -17.60
N PRO A 351 17.19 -13.53 -17.89
CA PRO A 351 16.00 -14.06 -18.57
C PRO A 351 14.72 -13.73 -17.81
N TRP A 352 13.65 -13.43 -18.55
CA TRP A 352 12.46 -12.82 -17.95
C TRP A 352 11.84 -13.63 -16.82
N ALA A 353 11.74 -14.95 -16.99
CA ALA A 353 11.18 -15.85 -16.00
C ALA A 353 11.92 -15.78 -14.66
N TRP A 354 13.26 -15.85 -14.68
CA TRP A 354 14.08 -15.84 -13.47
C TRP A 354 14.00 -14.52 -12.73
N TRP A 355 14.07 -13.39 -13.45
CA TRP A 355 14.02 -12.11 -12.76
C TRP A 355 12.62 -11.83 -12.22
N VAL A 356 11.54 -12.22 -12.91
CA VAL A 356 10.16 -12.04 -12.42
C VAL A 356 10.03 -12.69 -11.06
N PHE A 357 10.49 -13.94 -10.99
CA PHE A 357 10.46 -14.74 -9.79
C PHE A 357 11.32 -14.17 -8.66
N ILE A 358 12.59 -13.84 -8.92
CA ILE A 358 13.50 -13.28 -7.91
C ILE A 358 12.98 -11.92 -7.41
N SER A 359 12.50 -11.06 -8.31
CA SER A 359 11.93 -9.76 -7.95
C SER A 359 10.69 -9.91 -7.09
N PHE A 360 9.85 -10.90 -7.37
CA PHE A 360 8.67 -11.22 -6.56
C PHE A 360 9.05 -11.73 -5.16
N ILE A 361 10.06 -12.61 -5.05
CA ILE A 361 10.59 -13.02 -3.73
C ILE A 361 11.13 -11.83 -2.96
N LEU A 362 11.95 -10.99 -3.61
CA LEU A 362 12.51 -9.79 -2.99
C LEU A 362 11.38 -8.87 -2.51
N PHE A 363 10.38 -8.61 -3.33
CA PHE A 363 9.18 -7.87 -2.94
C PHE A 363 8.51 -8.40 -1.68
N LEU A 364 8.29 -9.72 -1.58
CA LEU A 364 7.70 -10.35 -0.41
C LEU A 364 8.59 -10.24 0.84
N LEU A 365 9.91 -10.31 0.66
CA LEU A 365 10.88 -10.21 1.75
C LEU A 365 11.19 -8.76 2.17
N ALA A 366 10.84 -7.77 1.35
CA ALA A 366 11.17 -6.37 1.61
C ALA A 366 10.72 -5.92 3.02
N PRO A 367 9.45 -6.09 3.46
CA PRO A 367 9.04 -5.67 4.80
C PRO A 367 9.86 -6.29 5.94
N LEU A 368 10.27 -7.56 5.77
CA LEU A 368 11.11 -8.28 6.74
C LEU A 368 12.53 -7.72 6.77
N ILE A 369 13.17 -7.57 5.61
CA ILE A 369 14.52 -7.04 5.46
C ILE A 369 14.59 -5.61 6.03
N PHE A 370 13.59 -4.77 5.75
CA PHE A 370 13.56 -3.40 6.23
C PHE A 370 13.35 -3.30 7.74
N SER A 371 12.69 -4.25 8.40
CA SER A 371 12.52 -4.24 9.85
C SER A 371 13.85 -4.20 10.64
N PHE A 372 14.96 -4.61 10.02
CA PHE A 372 16.30 -4.57 10.60
C PHE A 372 16.98 -3.19 10.48
N TRP A 373 16.39 -2.23 9.76
CA TRP A 373 16.98 -0.92 9.50
C TRP A 373 16.51 0.13 10.49
N LYS A 374 17.35 1.13 10.76
CA LYS A 374 17.16 2.08 11.87
C LYS A 374 15.94 2.99 11.72
N LYS A 375 15.38 3.14 10.51
CA LYS A 375 14.13 3.87 10.18
C LYS A 375 13.50 3.31 8.89
N PRO A 376 12.78 2.17 8.95
CA PRO A 376 12.15 1.58 7.76
C PRO A 376 10.89 2.33 7.33
N ASP A 377 10.28 3.06 8.25
CA ASP A 377 9.00 3.72 8.08
C ASP A 377 9.16 5.07 7.36
N SER A 378 9.50 5.02 6.07
CA SER A 378 9.60 6.18 5.18
C SER A 378 8.56 6.10 4.06
N TYR A 379 8.03 7.24 3.63
CA TYR A 379 7.04 7.25 2.54
C TYR A 379 7.60 6.66 1.24
N LEU A 380 8.92 6.81 1.01
CA LEU A 380 9.59 6.31 -0.19
C LEU A 380 9.60 4.78 -0.22
N LEU A 381 9.76 4.12 0.93
CA LEU A 381 9.64 2.66 1.04
C LEU A 381 8.28 2.20 0.52
N TYR A 382 7.22 2.77 1.07
CA TYR A 382 5.86 2.38 0.71
C TYR A 382 5.50 2.79 -0.72
N ALA A 383 5.93 3.97 -1.20
CA ALA A 383 5.67 4.39 -2.58
C ALA A 383 6.32 3.45 -3.59
N CYS A 384 7.54 3.00 -3.33
CA CYS A 384 8.21 2.04 -4.21
C CYS A 384 7.60 0.64 -4.14
N LEU A 385 7.22 0.17 -2.95
CA LEU A 385 6.49 -1.10 -2.80
C LEU A 385 5.11 -1.04 -3.47
N ALA A 386 4.41 0.09 -3.43
CA ALA A 386 3.17 0.30 -4.18
C ALA A 386 3.41 0.24 -5.70
N GLY A 387 4.49 0.85 -6.20
CA GLY A 387 4.89 0.76 -7.61
C GLY A 387 5.25 -0.65 -8.05
N MET A 388 5.94 -1.41 -7.19
CA MET A 388 6.22 -2.82 -7.44
C MET A 388 4.95 -3.66 -7.44
N ALA A 389 4.06 -3.46 -6.46
CA ALA A 389 2.78 -4.16 -6.40
C ALA A 389 1.91 -3.88 -7.64
N LEU A 390 1.85 -2.63 -8.10
CA LEU A 390 1.18 -2.26 -9.36
C LEU A 390 1.87 -2.90 -10.58
N GLY A 391 3.20 -2.96 -10.60
CA GLY A 391 3.94 -3.66 -11.66
C GLY A 391 3.64 -5.16 -11.70
N PHE A 392 3.61 -5.83 -10.55
CA PHE A 392 3.24 -7.25 -10.46
C PHE A 392 1.77 -7.47 -10.83
N TYR A 393 0.87 -6.58 -10.42
CA TYR A 393 -0.53 -6.62 -10.84
C TYR A 393 -0.66 -6.59 -12.36
N LEU A 394 0.07 -5.70 -13.04
CA LEU A 394 0.08 -5.64 -14.51
C LEU A 394 0.71 -6.90 -15.12
N LEU A 395 1.71 -7.51 -14.46
CA LEU A 395 2.30 -8.79 -14.85
C LEU A 395 1.42 -10.01 -14.55
N THR A 396 0.31 -9.83 -13.82
CA THR A 396 -0.75 -10.83 -13.60
C THR A 396 -1.90 -10.66 -14.57
N TRP A 397 -2.25 -9.42 -14.93
CA TRP A 397 -3.34 -9.13 -15.85
C TRP A 397 -3.02 -7.95 -16.77
N TYR A 398 -2.93 -8.23 -18.07
CA TYR A 398 -2.55 -7.24 -19.06
C TYR A 398 -3.60 -6.12 -19.18
N ALA A 399 -4.90 -6.42 -19.06
CA ALA A 399 -5.97 -5.43 -19.10
C ALA A 399 -6.09 -4.59 -17.80
N GLY A 400 -5.14 -4.74 -16.87
CA GLY A 400 -5.01 -3.92 -15.65
C GLY A 400 -4.82 -2.42 -15.86
N LEU A 401 -4.86 -1.92 -17.10
CA LEU A 401 -4.91 -0.49 -17.44
C LEU A 401 -6.04 0.26 -16.72
N PHE A 402 -7.16 -0.40 -16.45
CA PHE A 402 -8.26 0.21 -15.71
C PHE A 402 -7.86 0.60 -14.27
N PHE A 403 -7.03 -0.20 -13.61
CA PHE A 403 -6.55 0.13 -12.26
C PHE A 403 -5.53 1.29 -12.27
N ILE A 404 -4.75 1.41 -13.34
CA ILE A 404 -3.90 2.61 -13.59
C ILE A 404 -4.78 3.86 -13.66
N PHE A 405 -5.91 3.79 -14.38
CA PHE A 405 -6.88 4.89 -14.46
C PHE A 405 -7.43 5.26 -13.08
N ILE A 406 -7.75 4.30 -12.21
CA ILE A 406 -8.23 4.58 -10.85
C ILE A 406 -7.19 5.37 -10.04
N MET A 407 -5.94 4.91 -10.01
CA MET A 407 -4.86 5.61 -9.29
C MET A 407 -4.62 7.01 -9.85
N PHE A 408 -4.70 7.13 -11.17
CA PHE A 408 -4.60 8.40 -11.86
C PHE A 408 -5.74 9.36 -11.49
N ALA A 409 -7.00 8.91 -11.60
CA ALA A 409 -8.19 9.68 -11.30
C ALA A 409 -8.17 10.16 -9.85
N TYR A 410 -7.83 9.28 -8.91
CA TYR A 410 -7.58 9.65 -7.51
C TYR A 410 -6.58 10.79 -7.40
N GLY A 411 -5.41 10.65 -8.04
CA GLY A 411 -4.35 11.65 -7.98
C GLY A 411 -4.79 13.02 -8.48
N VAL A 412 -5.50 13.08 -9.61
CA VAL A 412 -6.02 14.33 -10.19
C VAL A 412 -7.12 14.95 -9.33
N ILE A 413 -8.08 14.14 -8.88
CA ILE A 413 -9.19 14.61 -8.03
C ILE A 413 -8.61 15.19 -6.73
N HIS A 414 -7.70 14.46 -6.07
CA HIS A 414 -7.07 14.93 -4.84
C HIS A 414 -6.22 16.18 -5.08
N TYR A 415 -5.46 16.21 -6.17
CA TYR A 415 -4.64 17.37 -6.53
C TYR A 415 -5.50 18.63 -6.70
N THR A 416 -6.66 18.47 -7.33
CA THR A 416 -7.65 19.53 -7.54
C THR A 416 -8.27 19.98 -6.23
N ILE A 417 -8.71 19.06 -5.38
CA ILE A 417 -9.28 19.36 -4.05
C ILE A 417 -8.28 20.15 -3.20
N ASN A 418 -7.01 19.74 -3.18
CA ASN A 418 -5.96 20.49 -2.49
C ASN A 418 -5.81 21.90 -3.04
N GLY A 419 -5.77 22.06 -4.37
CA GLY A 419 -5.66 23.37 -4.99
C GLY A 419 -6.83 24.29 -4.64
N LEU A 420 -8.06 23.76 -4.61
CA LEU A 420 -9.25 24.49 -4.18
C LEU A 420 -9.25 24.84 -2.68
N ARG A 421 -8.61 24.00 -1.85
CA ARG A 421 -8.47 24.21 -0.41
C ARG A 421 -7.24 25.04 -0.02
N GLY A 422 -6.38 25.40 -0.99
CA GLY A 422 -5.09 26.01 -0.71
C GLY A 422 -4.13 25.08 0.07
N GLU A 423 -4.35 23.76 0.01
CA GLU A 423 -3.50 22.77 0.65
C GLU A 423 -2.34 22.34 -0.25
N ARG A 424 -1.27 21.85 0.38
CA ARG A 424 -0.03 21.44 -0.28
C ARG A 424 -0.27 20.20 -1.14
N ASN A 425 0.29 20.19 -2.35
CA ASN A 425 0.08 19.12 -3.33
C ASN A 425 1.26 18.16 -3.48
N GLU A 426 2.42 18.53 -2.96
CA GLU A 426 3.66 17.87 -3.38
C GLU A 426 3.77 16.46 -2.85
N TYR A 427 3.18 16.18 -1.67
CA TYR A 427 3.19 14.84 -1.09
C TYR A 427 2.49 13.81 -1.99
N ILE A 428 1.46 14.21 -2.74
CA ILE A 428 0.76 13.32 -3.68
C ILE A 428 1.67 13.03 -4.88
N CYS A 429 2.24 14.09 -5.47
CA CYS A 429 3.09 13.97 -6.64
C CYS A 429 4.31 13.08 -6.35
N ILE A 430 5.01 13.29 -5.23
CA ILE A 430 6.20 12.50 -4.88
C ILE A 430 5.86 11.05 -4.51
N THR A 431 4.61 10.74 -4.12
CA THR A 431 4.17 9.35 -3.89
C THR A 431 3.76 8.66 -5.18
N LEU A 432 3.06 9.36 -6.09
CA LEU A 432 2.56 8.77 -7.33
C LEU A 432 3.64 8.61 -8.40
N ILE A 433 4.61 9.53 -8.49
CA ILE A 433 5.71 9.45 -9.46
C ILE A 433 6.48 8.12 -9.37
N PRO A 434 7.00 7.68 -8.20
CA PRO A 434 7.66 6.39 -8.07
C PRO A 434 6.77 5.20 -8.44
N ILE A 435 5.46 5.30 -8.16
CA ILE A 435 4.51 4.22 -8.47
C ILE A 435 4.45 4.01 -9.98
N PHE A 436 4.13 5.06 -10.74
CA PHE A 436 4.08 4.97 -12.21
C PHE A 436 5.44 4.65 -12.83
N LEU A 437 6.52 5.23 -12.31
CA LEU A 437 7.87 4.98 -12.83
C LEU A 437 8.31 3.53 -12.65
N ILE A 438 8.16 2.98 -11.45
CA ILE A 438 8.60 1.60 -11.15
C ILE A 438 7.76 0.61 -11.95
N SER A 439 6.43 0.77 -11.99
CA SER A 439 5.58 -0.10 -12.79
C SER A 439 5.93 -0.04 -14.28
N LEU A 440 6.28 1.16 -14.80
CA LEU A 440 6.72 1.32 -16.18
C LEU A 440 8.02 0.55 -16.44
N LEU A 441 9.03 0.76 -15.60
CA LEU A 441 10.32 0.08 -15.71
C LEU A 441 10.19 -1.45 -15.64
N MET A 442 9.23 -1.94 -14.84
CA MET A 442 8.94 -3.37 -14.72
C MET A 442 8.29 -3.96 -15.99
N LEU A 443 7.51 -3.16 -16.73
CA LEU A 443 6.84 -3.60 -17.96
C LEU A 443 7.71 -3.47 -19.21
N LEU A 444 8.72 -2.59 -19.22
CA LEU A 444 9.57 -2.35 -20.40
C LEU A 444 10.10 -3.63 -21.07
N PRO A 445 10.55 -4.69 -20.33
CA PRO A 445 11.05 -5.91 -20.95
C PRO A 445 9.99 -6.74 -21.71
N PHE A 446 8.70 -6.49 -21.49
CA PHE A 446 7.61 -7.24 -22.13
C PHE A 446 6.94 -6.46 -23.25
N LEU A 447 7.56 -5.40 -23.76
CA LEU A 447 6.97 -4.61 -24.84
C LEU A 447 7.19 -5.27 -26.19
N GLY A 448 6.10 -5.44 -26.93
CA GLY A 448 6.11 -5.99 -28.29
C GLY A 448 6.05 -7.50 -28.34
N TYR A 449 5.93 -8.02 -29.56
CA TYR A 449 5.78 -9.45 -29.82
C TYR A 449 6.98 -10.25 -29.26
N PRO A 450 6.77 -11.40 -28.59
CA PRO A 450 5.51 -12.17 -28.48
C PRO A 450 4.62 -11.80 -27.28
N PHE A 451 4.96 -10.77 -26.51
CA PHE A 451 4.25 -10.45 -25.28
C PHE A 451 2.96 -9.63 -25.54
N PRO A 452 1.98 -9.68 -24.62
CA PRO A 452 0.70 -8.97 -24.80
C PRO A 452 0.77 -7.46 -24.55
N TYR A 453 1.94 -6.90 -24.20
CA TYR A 453 2.06 -5.47 -23.87
C TYR A 453 2.45 -4.63 -25.08
N GLY A 454 1.71 -3.54 -25.24
CA GLY A 454 1.92 -2.57 -26.31
C GLY A 454 2.02 -1.13 -25.81
N ILE A 455 1.96 -0.20 -26.76
CA ILE A 455 2.15 1.24 -26.51
C ILE A 455 1.09 1.84 -25.56
N SER A 456 -0.09 1.22 -25.45
CA SER A 456 -1.14 1.64 -24.50
C SER A 456 -0.68 1.57 -23.04
N HIS A 457 0.09 0.53 -22.69
CA HIS A 457 0.61 0.33 -21.33
C HIS A 457 1.69 1.35 -21.00
N VAL A 458 2.62 1.56 -21.94
CA VAL A 458 3.69 2.56 -21.82
C VAL A 458 3.09 3.97 -21.74
N GLY A 459 2.15 4.28 -22.63
CA GLY A 459 1.48 5.57 -22.72
C GLY A 459 0.74 5.91 -21.44
N SER A 460 -0.09 5.00 -20.92
CA SER A 460 -0.85 5.22 -19.68
C SER A 460 0.04 5.50 -18.47
N LEU A 461 1.09 4.70 -18.25
CA LEU A 461 2.04 4.89 -17.14
C LEU A 461 2.87 6.17 -17.31
N SER A 462 3.29 6.46 -18.55
CA SER A 462 4.06 7.66 -18.88
C SER A 462 3.24 8.94 -18.70
N ILE A 463 1.94 8.92 -19.04
CA ILE A 463 1.02 10.05 -18.77
C ILE A 463 0.90 10.30 -17.27
N GLY A 464 0.72 9.25 -16.46
CA GLY A 464 0.72 9.38 -15.00
C GLY A 464 2.01 10.03 -14.50
N LEU A 465 3.15 9.51 -14.94
CA LEU A 465 4.48 10.04 -14.59
C LEU A 465 4.65 11.51 -14.95
N ILE A 466 4.31 11.90 -16.18
CA ILE A 466 4.43 13.28 -16.68
C ILE A 466 3.48 14.19 -15.89
N THR A 467 2.22 13.79 -15.73
CA THR A 467 1.17 14.59 -15.07
C THR A 467 1.57 14.97 -13.65
N PHE A 468 2.10 14.03 -12.87
CA PHE A 468 2.50 14.30 -11.49
C PHE A 468 3.89 14.94 -11.38
N SER A 469 4.75 14.83 -12.40
CA SER A 469 6.06 15.49 -12.45
C SER A 469 5.98 16.98 -12.78
N ILE A 470 5.06 17.39 -13.67
CA ILE A 470 4.91 18.78 -14.11
C ILE A 470 4.69 19.76 -12.94
N PRO A 471 3.79 19.51 -11.97
CA PRO A 471 3.63 20.36 -10.79
C PRO A 471 4.90 20.58 -9.98
N LEU A 472 5.69 19.51 -9.78
CA LEU A 472 6.92 19.60 -9.01
C LEU A 472 7.97 20.42 -9.77
N LEU A 473 8.08 20.21 -11.08
CA LEU A 473 8.96 20.98 -11.94
C LEU A 473 8.55 22.46 -11.98
N TYR A 474 7.25 22.75 -12.13
CA TYR A 474 6.71 24.10 -12.11
C TYR A 474 7.05 24.82 -10.80
N ARG A 475 6.82 24.16 -9.65
CA ARG A 475 7.16 24.71 -8.33
C ARG A 475 8.66 24.95 -8.19
N TYR A 476 9.49 23.99 -8.62
CA TYR A 476 10.95 24.14 -8.63
C TYR A 476 11.40 25.33 -9.47
N LEU A 477 10.88 25.49 -10.68
CA LEU A 477 11.21 26.59 -11.57
C LEU A 477 10.80 27.94 -10.97
N ILE A 478 9.58 28.06 -10.44
CA ILE A 478 9.12 29.30 -9.80
C ILE A 478 10.02 29.68 -8.63
N THR A 479 10.35 28.75 -7.74
CA THR A 479 11.18 29.09 -6.59
C THR A 479 12.60 29.48 -7.02
N LYS A 480 13.17 28.77 -8.00
CA LYS A 480 14.50 29.08 -8.55
C LYS A 480 14.54 30.44 -9.25
N PHE A 481 13.53 30.78 -10.06
CA PHE A 481 13.44 32.07 -10.73
C PHE A 481 13.14 33.21 -9.75
N SER A 482 12.27 32.98 -8.76
CA SER A 482 12.00 33.94 -7.69
C SER A 482 13.26 34.26 -6.88
N TYR A 483 14.01 33.22 -6.50
CA TYR A 483 15.28 33.39 -5.78
C TYR A 483 16.30 34.18 -6.61
N ARG A 484 16.46 33.87 -7.91
CA ARG A 484 17.34 34.63 -8.81
C ARG A 484 16.90 36.09 -8.94
N ARG A 485 15.60 36.34 -9.09
CA ARG A 485 15.06 37.71 -9.23
C ARG A 485 15.30 38.53 -7.96
N ASP A 486 15.08 37.93 -6.80
CA ASP A 486 15.34 38.57 -5.51
C ASP A 486 16.84 38.84 -5.30
N ALA A 487 17.72 37.89 -5.64
CA ALA A 487 19.16 38.07 -5.55
C ALA A 487 19.70 39.13 -6.54
N VAL A 488 19.16 39.21 -7.76
CA VAL A 488 19.52 40.23 -8.76
C VAL A 488 19.00 41.61 -8.32
N SER A 489 17.76 41.69 -7.84
CA SER A 489 17.19 42.93 -7.29
C SER A 489 18.01 43.42 -6.09
N GLU A 490 18.43 42.53 -5.20
CA GLU A 490 19.23 42.90 -4.03
C GLU A 490 20.63 43.39 -4.44
N LYS A 491 21.28 42.72 -5.41
CA LYS A 491 22.57 43.17 -5.97
C LYS A 491 22.45 44.52 -6.68
N GLY A 492 21.40 44.73 -7.46
CA GLY A 492 21.14 46.00 -8.14
C GLY A 492 20.93 47.15 -7.15
N VAL A 493 20.14 46.92 -6.11
CA VAL A 493 19.90 47.92 -5.05
C VAL A 493 21.18 48.21 -4.24
N LYS A 494 22.00 47.20 -3.93
CA LYS A 494 23.31 47.38 -3.27
C LYS A 494 24.28 48.20 -4.12
N ALA A 495 24.34 47.94 -5.43
CA ALA A 495 25.18 48.70 -6.35
C ALA A 495 24.73 50.17 -6.50
N GLU A 496 23.42 50.42 -6.41
CA GLU A 496 22.85 51.77 -6.47
C GLU A 496 23.05 52.53 -5.14
N ALA A 497 22.95 51.85 -3.99
CA ALA A 497 23.21 52.43 -2.67
C ALA A 497 24.67 52.85 -2.47
N HIS A 498 25.64 52.12 -3.06
CA HIS A 498 27.06 52.48 -3.03
C HIS A 498 27.42 53.74 -3.85
N LYS A 499 26.54 54.22 -4.75
CA LYS A 499 26.80 55.40 -5.59
C LYS A 499 26.42 56.74 -4.96
N LEU A 500 25.67 56.74 -3.85
CA LEU A 500 25.18 57.96 -3.19
C LEU A 500 25.99 58.27 -1.92
N PRO A 501 26.54 59.48 -1.74
CA PRO A 501 27.20 59.85 -0.49
C PRO A 501 26.17 59.92 0.66
N GLN A 502 26.24 58.97 1.59
CA GLN A 502 25.23 58.81 2.66
C GLN A 502 25.43 59.74 3.86
N LYS A 503 26.59 60.42 3.95
CA LYS A 503 26.94 61.36 5.01
C LYS A 503 27.66 62.58 4.44
N ILE A 504 27.19 63.78 4.75
CA ILE A 504 27.83 65.06 4.37
C ILE A 504 28.03 65.86 5.66
N GLY A 505 29.26 65.93 6.15
CA GLY A 505 29.56 66.54 7.46
C GLY A 505 28.93 65.76 8.62
N ASN A 506 28.13 66.46 9.46
CA ASN A 506 27.41 65.89 10.62
C ASN A 506 25.95 65.46 10.31
N GLU A 507 25.54 65.47 9.04
CA GLU A 507 24.16 65.18 8.62
C GLU A 507 24.09 63.94 7.72
N TYR A 508 23.04 63.14 7.92
CA TYR A 508 22.75 61.94 7.14
C TYR A 508 21.68 62.24 6.09
N LEU A 509 21.82 61.65 4.90
CA LEU A 509 20.79 61.74 3.86
C LEU A 509 19.87 60.52 3.89
N CYS A 510 18.57 60.75 3.73
CA CYS A 510 17.60 59.68 3.57
C CYS A 510 17.88 58.92 2.26
N PRO A 511 18.03 57.58 2.29
CA PRO A 511 18.37 56.79 1.10
C PRO A 511 17.20 56.65 0.11
N ILE A 512 16.03 57.22 0.41
CA ILE A 512 14.82 57.20 -0.44
C ILE A 512 14.54 58.57 -1.06
N CYS A 513 14.41 59.62 -0.22
CA CYS A 513 14.00 60.95 -0.70
C CYS A 513 15.11 62.01 -0.62
N GLY A 514 16.32 61.66 -0.20
CA GLY A 514 17.48 62.56 -0.15
C GLY A 514 17.42 63.67 0.92
N LYS A 515 16.45 63.65 1.83
CA LYS A 515 16.31 64.67 2.89
C LYS A 515 17.47 64.56 3.88
N LYS A 516 18.08 65.70 4.21
CA LYS A 516 19.17 65.81 5.19
C LYS A 516 18.61 65.93 6.61
N SER A 517 19.14 65.16 7.54
CA SER A 517 18.82 65.28 8.97
C SER A 517 19.96 64.76 9.86
N LYS A 518 20.07 65.30 11.07
CA LYS A 518 21.05 64.86 12.08
C LYS A 518 20.52 63.64 12.85
N GLY A 519 21.41 62.67 13.11
CA GLY A 519 21.25 61.58 14.07
C GLY A 519 19.83 61.04 14.24
N ILE A 520 19.15 61.42 15.33
CA ILE A 520 17.80 60.94 15.69
C ILE A 520 16.73 61.35 14.65
N GLY A 521 16.84 62.56 14.08
CA GLY A 521 15.84 63.08 13.14
C GLY A 521 15.79 62.33 11.81
N ILE A 522 16.89 61.66 11.39
CA ILE A 522 16.86 60.84 10.16
C ILE A 522 16.10 59.54 10.40
N VAL A 523 16.23 58.96 11.60
CA VAL A 523 15.54 57.73 12.00
C VAL A 523 14.03 58.00 12.08
N GLU A 524 13.65 59.13 12.68
CA GLU A 524 12.26 59.55 12.81
C GLU A 524 11.63 59.93 11.47
N HIS A 525 12.40 60.57 10.58
CA HIS A 525 11.95 60.83 9.21
C HIS A 525 11.68 59.55 8.42
N ILE A 526 12.57 58.55 8.49
CA ILE A 526 12.37 57.25 7.85
C ILE A 526 11.14 56.53 8.44
N LYS A 527 10.94 56.60 9.76
CA LYS A 527 9.79 56.02 10.47
C LYS A 527 8.47 56.73 10.15
N THR A 528 8.47 58.04 9.93
CA THR A 528 7.23 58.79 9.69
C THR A 528 6.83 58.86 8.22
N LYS A 529 7.80 58.83 7.30
CA LYS A 529 7.57 59.02 5.86
C LYS A 529 7.79 57.78 4.99
N HIS A 530 8.51 56.76 5.49
CA HIS A 530 8.93 55.62 4.68
C HIS A 530 8.76 54.25 5.37
N SER A 531 8.08 54.17 6.51
CA SER A 531 7.81 52.90 7.21
C SER A 531 6.36 52.44 7.14
N GLY A 532 5.56 52.96 6.20
CA GLY A 532 4.20 52.47 5.94
C GLY A 532 4.20 51.17 5.13
N ASP A 533 3.11 50.40 5.24
CA ASP A 533 2.92 49.13 4.52
C ASP A 533 2.93 49.27 2.98
N SER A 534 2.76 50.49 2.46
CA SER A 534 2.78 50.83 1.03
C SER A 534 4.17 51.03 0.43
N GLU A 535 5.25 50.99 1.20
CA GLU A 535 6.60 51.32 0.70
C GLU A 535 7.18 50.19 -0.19
N THR A 536 7.77 50.54 -1.34
CA THR A 536 8.27 49.56 -2.34
C THR A 536 9.42 48.68 -1.82
N LYS A 537 9.53 47.43 -2.31
CA LYS A 537 10.58 46.46 -1.91
C LYS A 537 12.01 47.02 -2.09
N SER A 538 12.23 47.86 -3.11
CA SER A 538 13.52 48.54 -3.37
C SER A 538 13.88 49.53 -2.25
N ASN A 539 12.93 50.40 -1.85
CA ASN A 539 13.12 51.38 -0.79
C ASN A 539 13.42 50.72 0.57
N ARG A 540 12.80 49.58 0.87
CA ARG A 540 13.05 48.82 2.11
C ARG A 540 14.46 48.24 2.19
N VAL A 541 15.01 47.77 1.06
CA VAL A 541 16.39 47.26 1.00
C VAL A 541 17.39 48.41 1.17
N LYS A 542 17.12 49.57 0.56
CA LYS A 542 17.92 50.80 0.74
C LYS A 542 17.97 51.24 2.21
N ILE A 543 16.83 51.22 2.92
CA ILE A 543 16.76 51.51 4.36
C ILE A 543 17.57 50.50 5.19
N LYS A 544 17.39 49.19 4.96
CA LYS A 544 18.12 48.15 5.71
C LYS A 544 19.64 48.27 5.52
N HIS A 545 20.08 48.57 4.31
CA HIS A 545 21.50 48.78 4.01
C HIS A 545 22.06 50.01 4.72
N PHE A 546 21.35 51.14 4.63
CA PHE A 546 21.70 52.39 5.31
C PHE A 546 21.90 52.20 6.82
N PHE A 547 21.03 51.44 7.49
CA PHE A 547 21.19 51.14 8.91
C PHE A 547 22.29 50.11 9.22
N ALA A 548 22.69 49.27 8.26
CA ALA A 548 23.79 48.33 8.42
C ALA A 548 25.15 49.02 8.26
N GLU A 549 25.24 50.03 7.40
CA GLU A 549 26.46 50.86 7.21
C GLU A 549 26.65 51.90 8.31
N HIS A 550 25.58 52.27 9.03
CA HIS A 550 25.60 53.22 10.15
C HIS A 550 25.11 52.60 11.46
N PRO A 551 25.86 51.63 12.04
CA PRO A 551 25.48 50.96 13.27
C PRO A 551 25.33 51.90 14.48
N GLU A 552 25.94 53.08 14.46
CA GLU A 552 25.75 54.14 15.47
C GLU A 552 24.31 54.70 15.52
N LEU A 553 23.58 54.65 14.40
CA LEU A 553 22.15 54.99 14.34
C LEU A 553 21.27 53.82 14.80
N SER A 554 21.82 52.60 14.83
CA SER A 554 21.12 51.38 15.25
C SER A 554 21.02 51.23 16.77
N ALA A 555 21.81 51.97 17.55
CA ALA A 555 21.74 52.02 19.02
C ALA A 555 20.42 52.64 19.54
N VAL A 556 19.67 53.34 18.68
CA VAL A 556 18.34 53.90 18.97
C VAL A 556 17.21 52.85 18.83
N LYS A 557 17.53 51.59 18.47
CA LYS A 557 16.56 50.49 18.29
C LYS A 557 15.74 50.07 19.53
N LYS A 558 16.05 50.57 20.73
CA LYS A 558 15.30 50.22 21.94
C LYS A 558 14.03 51.07 22.09
N SER A 559 13.09 50.93 21.16
CA SER A 559 11.65 51.08 21.43
C SER A 559 10.82 50.73 20.18
N GLY A 560 10.20 49.55 20.21
CA GLY A 560 8.95 49.28 19.49
C GLY A 560 9.00 49.25 17.97
N ILE A 561 9.83 48.40 17.38
CA ILE A 561 9.60 47.90 16.02
C ILE A 561 9.32 46.41 16.16
N GLU A 562 8.04 46.03 16.23
CA GLU A 562 7.62 44.65 16.01
C GLU A 562 8.12 44.20 14.62
N PRO A 563 8.47 42.92 14.44
CA PRO A 563 8.79 42.39 13.12
C PRO A 563 7.53 42.45 12.25
N MET A 564 7.37 43.55 11.51
CA MET A 564 6.27 43.77 10.58
C MET A 564 6.24 42.67 9.53
N HIS A 565 5.13 41.94 9.47
CA HIS A 565 4.85 40.89 8.49
C HIS A 565 5.01 41.43 7.07
N SER A 566 6.02 40.93 6.38
CA SER A 566 6.22 41.23 4.96
C SER A 566 5.20 40.47 4.13
N TYR A 567 4.29 41.18 3.46
CA TYR A 567 3.61 40.64 2.29
C TYR A 567 4.67 40.40 1.21
N SER A 568 5.10 39.14 1.08
CA SER A 568 6.12 38.73 0.11
C SER A 568 5.50 38.61 -1.29
N PRO A 569 6.31 38.66 -2.37
CA PRO A 569 5.86 38.31 -3.71
C PRO A 569 5.18 36.93 -3.82
N LEU A 570 5.29 36.06 -2.80
CA LEU A 570 4.58 34.79 -2.74
C LEU A 570 3.06 34.96 -2.71
N GLU A 571 2.50 36.00 -2.09
CA GLU A 571 1.04 36.11 -1.98
C GLU A 571 0.33 36.45 -3.30
N LYS A 572 1.03 37.12 -4.22
CA LYS A 572 0.52 37.36 -5.57
C LYS A 572 0.66 36.14 -6.49
N ILE A 573 1.61 35.25 -6.24
CA ILE A 573 1.84 34.03 -7.03
C ILE A 573 0.98 32.87 -6.48
N ALA A 574 0.80 32.77 -5.16
CA ALA A 574 -0.16 31.88 -4.51
C ALA A 574 -1.60 32.11 -5.02
N ARG A 575 -1.91 33.35 -5.46
CA ARG A 575 -3.19 33.69 -6.11
C ARG A 575 -3.41 32.95 -7.44
N TYR A 576 -2.36 32.39 -8.05
CA TYR A 576 -2.42 31.58 -9.27
C TYR A 576 -2.07 30.10 -9.04
N ASP A 577 -1.83 29.64 -7.80
CA ASP A 577 -1.64 28.21 -7.50
C ASP A 577 -2.90 27.39 -7.84
N PHE A 578 -4.09 28.00 -7.85
CA PHE A 578 -5.34 27.42 -8.35
C PHE A 578 -5.31 27.12 -9.87
N LEU A 579 -4.53 27.85 -10.67
CA LEU A 579 -4.40 27.58 -12.10
C LEU A 579 -3.53 26.35 -12.39
N LEU A 580 -2.75 25.88 -11.43
CA LEU A 580 -1.90 24.70 -11.60
C LEU A 580 -2.71 23.38 -11.66
N PRO A 581 -3.76 23.17 -10.84
CA PRO A 581 -4.76 22.14 -11.05
C PRO A 581 -5.47 22.24 -12.40
N LEU A 582 -5.85 23.44 -12.83
CA LEU A 582 -6.50 23.64 -14.12
C LEU A 582 -5.56 23.30 -15.28
N PHE A 583 -4.30 23.74 -15.21
CA PHE A 583 -3.26 23.45 -16.19
C PHE A 583 -2.91 21.95 -16.22
N THR A 584 -2.76 21.30 -15.06
CA THR A 584 -2.54 19.84 -15.00
C THR A 584 -3.73 19.07 -15.56
N THR A 585 -4.96 19.52 -15.30
CA THR A 585 -6.18 18.93 -15.86
C THR A 585 -6.25 19.12 -17.37
N ILE A 586 -5.89 20.30 -17.89
CA ILE A 586 -5.87 20.59 -19.33
C ILE A 586 -4.77 19.80 -20.05
N VAL A 587 -3.55 19.77 -19.49
CA VAL A 587 -2.45 18.94 -20.02
C VAL A 587 -2.84 17.47 -19.99
N PHE A 588 -3.50 17.01 -18.92
CA PHE A 588 -4.05 15.68 -18.84
C PHE A 588 -5.09 15.42 -19.93
N LEU A 589 -6.09 16.29 -20.11
CA LEU A 589 -7.12 16.12 -21.15
C LEU A 589 -6.50 16.11 -22.55
N GLY A 590 -5.51 16.96 -22.80
CA GLY A 590 -4.76 17.00 -24.06
C GLY A 590 -3.92 15.75 -24.31
N LEU A 591 -3.16 15.28 -23.31
CA LEU A 591 -2.39 14.03 -23.41
C LEU A 591 -3.33 12.81 -23.49
N SER A 592 -4.46 12.86 -22.79
CA SER A 592 -5.46 11.81 -22.83
C SER A 592 -6.02 11.68 -24.24
N PHE A 593 -6.45 12.78 -24.88
CA PHE A 593 -6.99 12.71 -26.23
C PHE A 593 -6.05 12.02 -27.25
N VAL A 594 -4.73 12.09 -27.04
CA VAL A 594 -3.71 11.47 -27.90
C VAL A 594 -3.51 9.97 -27.60
N PHE A 595 -3.58 9.54 -26.34
CA PHE A 595 -3.24 8.17 -25.93
C PHE A 595 -4.44 7.34 -25.40
N PHE A 596 -5.60 7.97 -25.17
CA PHE A 596 -6.81 7.34 -24.63
C PHE A 596 -7.71 6.60 -25.62
N PRO A 597 -7.60 6.62 -26.96
CA PRO A 597 -8.53 5.85 -27.80
C PRO A 597 -8.67 4.37 -27.37
N SER A 598 -7.58 3.74 -26.90
CA SER A 598 -7.56 2.37 -26.37
C SER A 598 -8.18 2.20 -24.97
N ILE A 599 -8.12 3.24 -24.13
CA ILE A 599 -8.74 3.25 -22.80
C ILE A 599 -10.23 3.59 -22.94
N ILE A 600 -10.58 4.56 -23.79
CA ILE A 600 -11.95 4.92 -24.18
C ILE A 600 -12.65 3.72 -24.83
N SER A 601 -11.97 2.94 -25.67
CA SER A 601 -12.55 1.69 -26.17
C SER A 601 -12.80 0.68 -25.05
N SER A 602 -11.99 0.67 -23.98
CA SER A 602 -12.22 -0.16 -22.79
C SER A 602 -13.43 0.34 -21.98
N PHE A 603 -13.76 1.64 -22.02
CA PHE A 603 -15.01 2.15 -21.44
C PHE A 603 -16.26 1.70 -22.22
N GLY A 604 -16.12 1.22 -23.46
CA GLY A 604 -17.20 0.56 -24.18
C GLY A 604 -17.67 -0.73 -23.51
N ALA A 605 -16.84 -1.34 -22.65
CA ALA A 605 -17.24 -2.47 -21.82
C ALA A 605 -18.35 -2.10 -20.83
N PHE A 606 -18.43 -0.83 -20.40
CA PHE A 606 -19.50 -0.36 -19.51
C PHE A 606 -20.83 -0.15 -20.22
N THR A 607 -20.92 -0.26 -21.54
CA THR A 607 -22.19 -0.08 -22.25
C THR A 607 -22.41 -1.25 -23.19
N PRO A 608 -22.60 -2.48 -22.67
CA PRO A 608 -22.70 -3.66 -23.49
C PRO A 608 -23.98 -3.62 -24.33
N GLY A 609 -23.85 -3.94 -25.63
CA GLY A 609 -24.96 -3.92 -26.56
C GLY A 609 -24.89 -5.08 -27.56
N GLY A 610 -26.04 -5.40 -28.17
CA GLY A 610 -26.16 -6.42 -29.20
C GLY A 610 -25.81 -7.83 -28.70
N THR A 611 -24.96 -8.54 -29.44
CA THR A 611 -24.54 -9.91 -29.11
C THR A 611 -23.68 -10.02 -27.86
N GLY A 612 -23.14 -8.92 -27.32
CA GLY A 612 -22.39 -8.95 -26.05
C GLY A 612 -23.23 -9.42 -24.86
N LEU A 613 -24.54 -9.13 -24.88
CA LEU A 613 -25.49 -9.56 -23.85
C LEU A 613 -25.88 -11.04 -23.95
N THR A 614 -25.32 -11.82 -24.89
CA THR A 614 -25.43 -13.28 -24.83
C THR A 614 -24.38 -13.91 -23.91
N ILE A 615 -23.42 -13.11 -23.43
CA ILE A 615 -22.35 -13.55 -22.51
C ILE A 615 -22.83 -13.29 -21.07
N ALA A 616 -22.90 -14.36 -20.28
CA ALA A 616 -23.40 -14.29 -18.90
C ALA A 616 -22.64 -13.27 -18.03
N GLU A 617 -21.33 -13.14 -18.23
CA GLU A 617 -20.46 -12.24 -17.47
C GLU A 617 -20.65 -10.75 -17.79
N VAL A 618 -21.28 -10.42 -18.91
CA VAL A 618 -21.48 -9.05 -19.40
C VAL A 618 -22.80 -8.44 -18.90
N HIS A 619 -23.65 -9.24 -18.24
CA HIS A 619 -24.89 -8.72 -17.69
C HIS A 619 -24.62 -7.79 -16.48
N PRO A 620 -25.31 -6.64 -16.41
CA PRO A 620 -25.20 -5.76 -15.25
C PRO A 620 -25.72 -6.48 -14.00
N MET A 621 -25.08 -6.20 -12.86
CA MET A 621 -25.44 -6.82 -11.59
C MET A 621 -26.79 -6.29 -11.11
N ASP A 622 -27.79 -7.17 -11.00
CA ASP A 622 -29.07 -6.85 -10.37
C ASP A 622 -29.02 -7.01 -8.84
N LEU A 623 -30.10 -6.63 -8.15
CA LEU A 623 -30.16 -6.69 -6.68
C LEU A 623 -30.06 -8.13 -6.15
N GLY A 624 -30.59 -9.11 -6.90
CA GLY A 624 -30.50 -10.53 -6.55
C GLY A 624 -29.06 -11.04 -6.61
N THR A 625 -28.35 -10.71 -7.69
CA THR A 625 -26.92 -11.01 -7.87
C THR A 625 -26.08 -10.33 -6.81
N ALA A 626 -26.34 -9.05 -6.50
CA ALA A 626 -25.67 -8.33 -5.43
C ALA A 626 -25.83 -9.03 -4.06
N TRP A 627 -27.03 -9.53 -3.77
CA TRP A 627 -27.26 -10.31 -2.54
C TRP A 627 -26.46 -11.62 -2.51
N ILE A 628 -26.47 -12.39 -3.61
CA ILE A 628 -25.74 -13.66 -3.71
C ILE A 628 -24.23 -13.43 -3.58
N TRP A 629 -23.71 -12.36 -4.18
CA TRP A 629 -22.27 -12.12 -4.22
C TRP A 629 -21.73 -11.47 -2.96
N PHE A 630 -22.48 -10.56 -2.35
CA PHE A 630 -21.95 -9.70 -1.30
C PHE A 630 -22.77 -9.72 -0.01
N THR A 631 -24.02 -10.19 -0.03
CA THR A 631 -24.94 -10.23 1.12
C THR A 631 -25.08 -8.87 1.82
N THR A 632 -25.11 -8.82 3.16
CA THR A 632 -25.26 -7.60 3.96
C THR A 632 -24.14 -6.56 3.76
N PRO A 633 -22.84 -6.93 3.63
CA PRO A 633 -21.76 -6.00 3.32
C PRO A 633 -22.02 -5.04 2.16
N PHE A 634 -22.74 -5.47 1.12
CA PHE A 634 -23.12 -4.63 -0.03
C PHE A 634 -23.84 -3.35 0.42
N PHE A 635 -24.89 -3.50 1.22
CA PHE A 635 -25.71 -2.38 1.67
C PHE A 635 -24.97 -1.48 2.66
N ILE A 636 -24.18 -2.09 3.55
CA ILE A 636 -23.36 -1.35 4.53
C ILE A 636 -22.32 -0.47 3.80
N ALA A 637 -21.79 -0.91 2.66
CA ALA A 637 -20.79 -0.17 1.91
C ALA A 637 -21.29 1.21 1.45
N PHE A 638 -22.57 1.38 1.10
CA PHE A 638 -23.11 2.69 0.70
C PHE A 638 -23.14 3.69 1.87
N PHE A 639 -23.54 3.24 3.06
CA PHE A 639 -23.47 4.06 4.27
C PHE A 639 -22.02 4.43 4.60
N ALA A 640 -21.09 3.47 4.47
CA ALA A 640 -19.68 3.71 4.67
C ALA A 640 -19.11 4.73 3.67
N MET A 641 -19.47 4.63 2.37
CA MET A 641 -19.07 5.59 1.34
C MET A 641 -19.62 7.00 1.61
N ALA A 642 -20.87 7.11 2.07
CA ALA A 642 -21.44 8.40 2.48
C ALA A 642 -20.68 9.01 3.67
N ILE A 643 -20.29 8.21 4.66
CA ILE A 643 -19.48 8.64 5.80
C ILE A 643 -18.09 9.10 5.34
N LEU A 644 -17.43 8.35 4.45
CA LEU A 644 -16.15 8.75 3.86
C LEU A 644 -16.28 10.07 3.10
N ALA A 645 -17.30 10.24 2.27
CA ALA A 645 -17.56 11.49 1.56
C ALA A 645 -17.73 12.68 2.51
N MET A 646 -18.55 12.53 3.57
CA MET A 646 -18.72 13.56 4.60
C MET A 646 -17.41 13.89 5.32
N ASN A 647 -16.61 12.87 5.64
CA ASN A 647 -15.32 13.07 6.29
C ASN A 647 -14.35 13.83 5.41
N ILE A 648 -14.29 13.51 4.11
CA ILE A 648 -13.45 14.21 3.13
C ILE A 648 -13.85 15.68 3.02
N VAL A 649 -15.15 15.99 3.02
CA VAL A 649 -15.65 17.38 3.02
C VAL A 649 -15.15 18.13 4.27
N ARG A 650 -15.15 17.47 5.44
CA ARG A 650 -14.74 18.08 6.72
C ARG A 650 -13.22 18.11 6.95
N ARG A 651 -12.49 17.11 6.46
CA ARG A 651 -11.08 16.86 6.72
C ARG A 651 -10.43 16.36 5.44
N ASN A 652 -9.34 17.00 5.03
CA ASN A 652 -8.62 16.55 3.85
C ASN A 652 -7.72 15.35 4.18
N ARG A 653 -8.23 14.13 3.95
CA ARG A 653 -7.51 12.88 4.21
C ARG A 653 -7.28 12.12 2.89
N PRO A 654 -6.02 12.05 2.40
CA PRO A 654 -5.73 11.43 1.11
C PRO A 654 -6.09 9.95 1.04
N GLU A 655 -5.85 9.22 2.12
CA GLU A 655 -6.17 7.82 2.23
C GLU A 655 -7.68 7.52 2.15
N GLU A 656 -8.53 8.40 2.71
CA GLU A 656 -9.99 8.23 2.66
C GLU A 656 -10.54 8.52 1.26
N LEU A 657 -10.01 9.56 0.59
CA LEU A 657 -10.40 9.88 -0.78
C LEU A 657 -9.96 8.78 -1.76
N LEU A 658 -8.77 8.22 -1.58
CA LEU A 658 -8.31 7.09 -2.39
C LEU A 658 -9.28 5.92 -2.31
N LEU A 659 -9.69 5.53 -1.09
CA LEU A 659 -10.63 4.43 -0.91
C LEU A 659 -12.00 4.75 -1.52
N LEU A 660 -12.48 5.99 -1.37
CA LEU A 660 -13.77 6.40 -1.95
C LEU A 660 -13.75 6.37 -3.48
N VAL A 661 -12.72 6.95 -4.12
CA VAL A 661 -12.56 6.95 -5.58
C VAL A 661 -12.43 5.53 -6.11
N TRP A 662 -11.62 4.70 -5.46
CA TRP A 662 -11.48 3.30 -5.84
C TRP A 662 -12.80 2.55 -5.73
N SER A 663 -13.54 2.71 -4.62
CA SER A 663 -14.82 2.04 -4.39
C SER A 663 -15.89 2.46 -5.41
N ILE A 664 -16.01 3.76 -5.69
CA ILE A 664 -17.00 4.28 -6.65
C ILE A 664 -16.70 3.76 -8.05
N ILE A 665 -15.45 3.85 -8.49
CA ILE A 665 -15.08 3.42 -9.85
C ILE A 665 -15.26 1.91 -10.01
N ILE A 666 -14.84 1.10 -9.02
CA ILE A 666 -15.05 -0.35 -9.06
C ILE A 666 -16.55 -0.69 -9.02
N PHE A 667 -17.35 0.00 -8.21
CA PHE A 667 -18.79 -0.24 -8.14
C PHE A 667 -19.48 0.00 -9.48
N VAL A 668 -19.12 1.07 -10.19
CA VAL A 668 -19.60 1.30 -11.57
C VAL A 668 -19.08 0.21 -12.50
N ALA A 669 -17.81 -0.17 -12.34
CA ALA A 669 -17.16 -1.08 -13.28
C ALA A 669 -17.61 -2.54 -13.22
N VAL A 670 -18.27 -2.94 -12.14
CA VAL A 670 -18.88 -4.27 -11.99
C VAL A 670 -20.38 -4.25 -12.32
N GLY A 671 -20.85 -3.23 -13.03
CA GLY A 671 -22.28 -3.04 -13.32
C GLY A 671 -23.15 -2.84 -12.09
N GLY A 672 -22.60 -2.32 -10.99
CA GLY A 672 -23.34 -2.12 -9.74
C GLY A 672 -24.52 -1.15 -9.87
N LEU A 673 -24.53 -0.28 -10.88
CA LEU A 673 -25.66 0.60 -11.17
C LEU A 673 -26.92 -0.17 -11.57
N GLY A 674 -26.78 -1.38 -12.12
CA GLY A 674 -27.89 -2.29 -12.42
C GLY A 674 -28.71 -2.66 -11.18
N ALA A 675 -28.10 -2.71 -9.99
CA ALA A 675 -28.79 -3.02 -8.73
C ALA A 675 -29.80 -1.94 -8.33
N PHE A 676 -29.69 -0.75 -8.94
CA PHE A 676 -30.61 0.37 -8.77
C PHE A 676 -31.53 0.59 -9.99
N GLY A 677 -31.56 -0.36 -10.93
CA GLY A 677 -32.39 -0.27 -12.14
C GLY A 677 -31.87 0.72 -13.18
N ILE A 678 -30.60 1.12 -13.12
CA ILE A 678 -29.97 1.96 -14.12
C ILE A 678 -29.36 1.05 -15.19
N GLU A 679 -30.11 0.86 -16.27
CA GLU A 679 -29.70 0.02 -17.40
C GLU A 679 -28.71 0.75 -18.33
N GLY A 680 -27.84 -0.02 -19.00
CA GLY A 680 -26.92 0.50 -20.02
C GLY A 680 -25.58 1.00 -19.50
N ILE A 681 -25.32 0.92 -18.18
CA ILE A 681 -23.99 1.13 -17.59
C ILE A 681 -23.62 -0.09 -16.74
N GLY A 682 -22.76 -0.98 -17.24
CA GLY A 682 -22.19 -2.07 -16.46
C GLY A 682 -21.09 -2.85 -17.11
#